data_AF-A0A9X1N9M2-F1
#
_entry.id   AF-A0A9X1N9M2-F1
#
_cell.length_a   1.000
_cell.length_b   1.000
_cell.length_c   1.000
_cell.angle_alpha   90.00
_cell.angle_beta   90.00
_cell.angle_gamma   90.00
#
_symmetry.space_group_name_H-M   'P 1'
#
loop_
_entity.id
_entity.type
_entity.pdbx_description
1 polymer ?
#
loop_
_entity_poly.entity_id
_entity_poly.type
_entity_poly.pdbx_seq_one_letter_code
_entity_poly.pdbx_strand_id
1 'polypeptide(L)'
;MASAPTVSFSGIASGMDTAGIIKQLVAVQGNQQTLLKDQQATRNSAVSAYSSMLSGISTTVGQLKSLSNTSAWSTTAATSSSAAVTATATGGVSSSLSFDVKAVARAHTMISDGSVASTGAKVASTGEITLKTGGSTTGTKINVGTGSLGEVVSAINGANAGVTASAVQTSPGNYRLQVVSSSTGEASKFELDGLSGFAGGTGATTAGKMKDLVVGANATIVVGADPDDPDAGYEISSATNTFNDVAQGISFSVSKVESGVTVSSAVDTTKVTDQISGVVTNLNNLLSSIQTNTAWDPATKKGGPLLGDSTVRNLQQQVLSTVSSMNAPGLSVTQGGQVQFDKAAFDTAFKADPAATMAAWGADSSFTAASSSVGSARFVSAGTATQAGSYDVAVSTPAKPEQWQVIPPGTGVVGRTVALMRAGGSSKLDFTLESDDMAAEAARLNTALAQKNMGMTASVDSGGTGIVVSALNPGAAGAFTATNNSGTASTQIQAGTDVAGTIEGIAATGRGNLLTLPVDADSPAKGLSVAVTASGAGNVGTLDYKPGVAQSLSQLLSQVSDSESGSLVQAQTTAKNQAKDLQTQIDAWTDRLEAYRATITAKFTAMETSLQSLKAQQTSLSSFFSAAEANSKA
;
A
#
# COMPACT_ATOMS: atom_id res chain seq x y z
N MET A 1 6.79 -11.58 59.27
CA MET A 1 6.98 -12.46 60.44
C MET A 1 6.16 -13.71 60.21
N ALA A 2 6.80 -14.87 60.24
CA ALA A 2 6.15 -16.16 59.95
C ALA A 2 5.11 -16.47 61.03
N SER A 3 3.83 -16.53 60.66
CA SER A 3 2.75 -16.98 61.54
C SER A 3 2.85 -18.50 61.65
N ALA A 4 3.18 -19.00 62.84
CA ALA A 4 3.14 -20.43 63.11
C ALA A 4 1.71 -20.98 62.86
N PRO A 5 1.56 -22.17 62.27
CA PRO A 5 0.25 -22.79 62.13
C PRO A 5 -0.23 -23.19 63.53
N THR A 6 -1.18 -22.45 64.08
CA THR A 6 -1.95 -22.90 65.24
C THR A 6 -2.75 -24.13 64.81
N VAL A 7 -2.28 -25.31 65.20
CA VAL A 7 -2.98 -26.58 65.04
C VAL A 7 -4.21 -26.53 65.94
N SER A 8 -5.36 -26.13 65.38
CA SER A 8 -6.64 -26.12 66.09
C SER A 8 -7.22 -27.54 66.10
N PHE A 9 -7.20 -28.19 67.25
CA PHE A 9 -7.86 -29.47 67.44
C PHE A 9 -9.38 -29.25 67.52
N SER A 10 -10.07 -29.42 66.38
CA SER A 10 -11.52 -29.24 66.26
C SER A 10 -12.31 -30.26 67.07
N GLY A 11 -13.20 -29.79 67.95
CA GLY A 11 -14.35 -30.57 68.43
C GLY A 11 -14.04 -31.61 69.51
N ILE A 12 -12.85 -31.60 70.13
CA ILE A 12 -12.48 -32.58 71.15
C ILE A 12 -13.38 -32.46 72.39
N ALA A 13 -13.84 -31.24 72.71
CA ALA A 13 -14.66 -31.01 73.90
C ALA A 13 -16.17 -31.05 73.64
N SER A 14 -16.67 -30.78 72.44
CA SER A 14 -18.11 -30.74 72.16
C SER A 14 -18.63 -31.81 71.21
N GLY A 15 -17.76 -32.46 70.42
CA GLY A 15 -18.15 -33.35 69.32
C GLY A 15 -18.69 -32.65 68.08
N MET A 16 -18.63 -31.31 67.98
CA MET A 16 -19.14 -30.55 66.82
C MET A 16 -18.04 -30.27 65.78
N ASP A 17 -18.39 -30.37 64.49
CA ASP A 17 -17.56 -29.91 63.36
C ASP A 17 -17.62 -28.38 63.23
N THR A 18 -16.88 -27.70 64.10
CA THR A 18 -16.82 -26.24 64.12
C THR A 18 -16.19 -25.68 62.83
N ALA A 19 -15.21 -26.36 62.26
CA ALA A 19 -14.60 -25.98 60.98
C ALA A 19 -15.60 -26.02 59.82
N GLY A 20 -16.44 -27.06 59.76
CA GLY A 20 -17.54 -27.17 58.79
C GLY A 20 -18.58 -26.07 58.95
N ILE A 21 -19.00 -25.76 60.18
CA ILE A 21 -19.97 -24.69 60.47
C ILE A 21 -19.41 -23.31 60.08
N ILE A 22 -18.15 -23.01 60.45
CA ILE A 22 -17.49 -21.76 60.08
C ILE A 22 -17.43 -21.61 58.56
N LYS A 23 -17.08 -22.69 57.84
CA LYS A 23 -17.02 -22.70 56.38
C LYS A 23 -18.39 -22.43 55.77
N GLN A 24 -19.46 -23.07 56.27
CA GLN A 24 -20.82 -22.83 55.78
C GLN A 24 -21.30 -21.40 56.04
N LEU A 25 -21.00 -20.85 57.23
CA LEU A 25 -21.42 -19.50 57.60
C LEU A 25 -20.71 -18.43 56.75
N VAL A 26 -19.39 -18.58 56.55
CA VAL A 26 -18.62 -17.72 55.64
C VAL A 26 -19.10 -17.88 54.20
N ALA A 27 -19.47 -19.08 53.76
CA ALA A 27 -19.99 -19.32 52.41
C ALA A 27 -21.32 -18.61 52.15
N VAL A 28 -22.26 -18.64 53.11
CA VAL A 28 -23.54 -17.90 53.01
C VAL A 28 -23.28 -16.40 52.86
N GLN A 29 -22.36 -15.86 53.66
CA GLN A 29 -21.99 -14.45 53.57
C GLN A 29 -21.23 -14.12 52.27
N GLY A 30 -20.56 -15.11 51.68
CA GLY A 30 -19.86 -15.03 50.39
C GLY A 30 -20.77 -14.88 49.16
N ASN A 31 -22.07 -15.16 49.28
CA ASN A 31 -23.03 -15.04 48.17
C ASN A 31 -23.06 -13.62 47.55
N GLN A 32 -22.89 -12.57 48.37
CA GLN A 32 -22.83 -11.19 47.89
C GLN A 32 -21.60 -10.95 47.01
N GLN A 33 -20.45 -11.53 47.38
CA GLN A 33 -19.24 -11.44 46.57
C GLN A 33 -19.42 -12.18 45.23
N THR A 34 -20.08 -13.35 45.23
CA THR A 34 -20.38 -14.09 43.99
C THR A 34 -21.23 -13.25 43.05
N LEU A 35 -22.29 -12.59 43.55
CA LEU A 35 -23.11 -11.69 42.74
C LEU A 35 -22.29 -10.56 42.09
N LEU A 36 -21.40 -9.92 42.86
CA LEU A 36 -20.53 -8.86 42.34
C LEU A 36 -19.56 -9.39 41.29
N LYS A 37 -19.00 -10.60 41.48
CA LYS A 37 -18.13 -11.28 40.50
C LYS A 37 -18.88 -11.58 39.20
N ASP A 38 -20.13 -12.04 39.29
CA ASP A 38 -20.98 -12.30 38.11
C ASP A 38 -21.30 -11.01 37.35
N GLN A 39 -21.61 -9.93 38.08
CA GLN A 39 -21.80 -8.60 37.48
C GLN A 39 -20.52 -8.10 36.80
N GLN A 40 -19.37 -8.29 37.45
CA GLN A 40 -18.08 -7.88 36.91
C GLN A 40 -17.73 -8.67 35.64
N ALA A 41 -17.95 -9.99 35.63
CA ALA A 41 -17.75 -10.83 34.45
C ALA A 41 -18.61 -10.37 33.28
N THR A 42 -19.85 -9.95 33.55
CA THR A 42 -20.75 -9.36 32.54
C THR A 42 -20.18 -8.04 31.98
N ARG A 43 -19.68 -7.15 32.84
CA ARG A 43 -19.06 -5.89 32.38
C ARG A 43 -17.76 -6.11 31.60
N ASN A 44 -16.94 -7.07 32.01
CA ASN A 44 -15.74 -7.45 31.26
C ASN A 44 -16.09 -8.04 29.88
N SER A 45 -17.17 -8.80 29.79
CA SER A 45 -17.68 -9.32 28.51
C SER A 45 -18.16 -8.19 27.59
N ALA A 46 -18.81 -7.17 28.14
CA ALA A 46 -19.18 -5.95 27.42
C ALA A 46 -17.94 -5.20 26.89
N VAL A 47 -16.91 -5.02 27.72
CA VAL A 47 -15.63 -4.40 27.31
C VAL A 47 -15.01 -5.17 26.14
N SER A 48 -14.94 -6.50 26.22
CA SER A 48 -14.44 -7.34 25.14
C SER A 48 -15.27 -7.21 23.86
N ALA A 49 -16.60 -7.14 23.97
CA ALA A 49 -17.49 -6.95 22.83
C ALA A 49 -17.23 -5.61 22.13
N TYR A 50 -17.13 -4.49 22.88
CA TYR A 50 -16.79 -3.20 22.29
C TYR A 50 -15.40 -3.19 21.66
N SER A 51 -14.39 -3.81 22.29
CA SER A 51 -13.04 -3.90 21.73
C SER A 51 -13.04 -4.59 20.38
N SER A 52 -13.74 -5.72 20.25
CA SER A 52 -13.88 -6.46 19.00
C SER A 52 -14.61 -5.62 17.93
N MET A 53 -15.67 -4.92 18.30
CA MET A 53 -16.38 -4.02 17.39
C MET A 53 -15.50 -2.86 16.91
N LEU A 54 -14.80 -2.18 17.82
CA LEU A 54 -13.87 -1.09 17.49
C LEU A 54 -12.74 -1.56 16.55
N SER A 55 -12.18 -2.75 16.80
CA SER A 55 -11.18 -3.33 15.91
C SER A 55 -11.75 -3.64 14.52
N GLY A 56 -12.96 -4.20 14.43
CA GLY A 56 -13.63 -4.44 13.16
C GLY A 56 -13.95 -3.15 12.41
N ILE A 57 -14.39 -2.12 13.12
CA ILE A 57 -14.65 -0.78 12.59
C ILE A 57 -13.36 -0.18 12.01
N SER A 58 -12.25 -0.22 12.74
CA SER A 58 -10.97 0.31 12.27
C SER A 58 -10.50 -0.37 10.97
N THR A 59 -10.63 -1.69 10.88
CA THR A 59 -10.30 -2.45 9.65
C THR A 59 -11.20 -2.02 8.49
N THR A 60 -12.51 -1.89 8.74
CA THR A 60 -13.49 -1.48 7.73
C THR A 60 -13.21 -0.06 7.23
N VAL A 61 -12.88 0.88 8.13
CA VAL A 61 -12.49 2.25 7.79
C VAL A 61 -11.25 2.26 6.90
N GLY A 62 -10.25 1.41 7.18
CA GLY A 62 -9.06 1.28 6.33
C GLY A 62 -9.39 0.87 4.89
N GLN A 63 -10.28 -0.12 4.72
CA GLN A 63 -10.74 -0.56 3.40
C GLN A 63 -11.60 0.49 2.68
N LEU A 64 -12.50 1.16 3.40
CA LEU A 64 -13.33 2.24 2.88
C LEU A 64 -12.49 3.43 2.40
N LYS A 65 -11.41 3.79 3.12
CA LYS A 65 -10.45 4.81 2.67
C LYS A 65 -9.76 4.43 1.37
N SER A 66 -9.42 3.15 1.18
CA SER A 66 -8.86 2.67 -0.09
C SER A 66 -9.88 2.76 -1.22
N LEU A 67 -11.14 2.36 -0.98
CA LEU A 67 -12.22 2.43 -1.98
C LEU A 67 -12.57 3.88 -2.35
N SER A 68 -12.44 4.80 -1.40
CA SER A 68 -12.67 6.24 -1.61
C SER A 68 -11.71 6.86 -2.65
N ASN A 69 -10.58 6.22 -2.94
CA ASN A 69 -9.61 6.67 -3.93
C ASN A 69 -9.97 6.14 -5.33
N THR A 70 -10.74 6.92 -6.09
CA THR A 70 -11.23 6.57 -7.43
C THR A 70 -10.11 6.38 -8.46
N SER A 71 -8.92 6.96 -8.26
CA SER A 71 -7.77 6.75 -9.16
C SER A 71 -7.24 5.31 -9.12
N ALA A 72 -7.55 4.54 -8.07
CA ALA A 72 -7.21 3.12 -7.98
C ALA A 72 -8.16 2.21 -8.77
N TRP A 73 -9.29 2.74 -9.25
CA TRP A 73 -10.35 1.95 -9.91
C TRP A 73 -10.15 1.83 -11.43
N SER A 74 -9.25 2.62 -12.01
CA SER A 74 -8.96 2.64 -13.45
C SER A 74 -7.91 1.61 -13.88
N THR A 75 -7.82 0.46 -13.19
CA THR A 75 -6.90 -0.61 -13.58
C THR A 75 -7.46 -1.37 -14.77
N THR A 76 -6.67 -1.52 -15.84
CA THR A 76 -7.00 -2.36 -16.99
C THR A 76 -6.23 -3.67 -16.90
N ALA A 77 -6.89 -4.77 -17.23
CA ALA A 77 -6.26 -6.07 -17.44
C ALA A 77 -6.10 -6.31 -18.94
N ALA A 78 -4.96 -6.86 -19.33
CA ALA A 78 -4.77 -7.36 -20.67
C ALA A 78 -5.00 -8.88 -20.70
N THR A 79 -5.69 -9.35 -21.73
CA THR A 79 -5.84 -10.78 -22.01
C THR A 79 -5.25 -11.11 -23.38
N SER A 80 -4.82 -12.35 -23.55
CA SER A 80 -4.37 -12.89 -24.84
C SER A 80 -5.11 -14.19 -25.13
N SER A 81 -5.42 -14.42 -26.41
CA SER A 81 -5.94 -15.71 -26.88
C SER A 81 -4.87 -16.82 -26.91
N SER A 82 -3.58 -16.50 -26.70
CA SER A 82 -2.49 -17.48 -26.70
C SER A 82 -1.61 -17.40 -25.45
N ALA A 83 -1.22 -18.55 -24.92
CA ALA A 83 -0.23 -18.66 -23.85
C ALA A 83 1.19 -18.23 -24.26
N ALA A 84 1.48 -18.12 -25.56
CA ALA A 84 2.79 -17.70 -26.03
C ALA A 84 2.94 -16.18 -26.14
N VAL A 85 1.85 -15.43 -25.94
CA VAL A 85 1.83 -13.98 -25.96
C VAL A 85 1.37 -13.48 -24.60
N THR A 86 2.26 -12.76 -23.91
CA THR A 86 1.94 -12.13 -22.63
C THR A 86 1.60 -10.67 -22.90
N ALA A 87 0.34 -10.29 -22.69
CA ALA A 87 -0.12 -8.92 -22.87
C ALA A 87 -0.14 -8.15 -21.54
N THR A 88 0.07 -6.86 -21.62
CA THR A 88 0.05 -5.90 -20.52
C THR A 88 -0.73 -4.67 -20.95
N ALA A 89 -1.59 -4.14 -20.07
CA ALA A 89 -2.38 -2.95 -20.36
C ALA A 89 -1.73 -1.71 -19.75
N THR A 90 -1.61 -0.64 -20.52
CA THR A 90 -0.96 0.63 -20.14
C THR A 90 -1.94 1.80 -20.28
N GLY A 91 -2.69 2.11 -19.23
CA GLY A 91 -3.67 3.19 -19.26
C GLY A 91 -5.09 2.70 -19.49
N GLY A 92 -6.06 3.43 -18.96
CA GLY A 92 -7.44 3.00 -18.70
C GLY A 92 -8.35 2.84 -19.92
N VAL A 93 -7.82 2.56 -21.11
CA VAL A 93 -8.60 2.45 -22.35
C VAL A 93 -8.79 0.97 -22.71
N SER A 94 -10.03 0.58 -22.97
CA SER A 94 -10.36 -0.74 -23.52
C SER A 94 -10.06 -0.78 -25.01
N SER A 95 -9.22 -1.71 -25.45
CA SER A 95 -8.78 -1.84 -26.83
C SER A 95 -8.58 -3.31 -27.18
N SER A 96 -8.59 -3.65 -28.48
CA SER A 96 -8.31 -5.00 -28.95
C SER A 96 -7.48 -4.94 -30.22
N LEU A 97 -6.49 -5.81 -30.34
CA LEU A 97 -5.61 -5.93 -31.48
C LEU A 97 -5.45 -7.40 -31.85
N SER A 98 -5.71 -7.73 -33.11
CA SER A 98 -5.48 -9.05 -33.68
C SER A 98 -4.30 -9.00 -34.63
N PHE A 99 -3.38 -9.96 -34.51
CA PHE A 99 -2.15 -10.00 -35.30
C PHE A 99 -1.60 -11.43 -35.42
N ASP A 100 -0.71 -11.59 -36.39
CA ASP A 100 0.10 -12.79 -36.59
C ASP A 100 1.56 -12.52 -36.21
N VAL A 101 2.18 -13.43 -35.48
CA VAL A 101 3.61 -13.39 -35.17
C VAL A 101 4.38 -14.08 -36.29
N LYS A 102 5.03 -13.31 -37.17
CA LYS A 102 5.84 -13.85 -38.29
C LYS A 102 7.22 -14.32 -37.81
N ALA A 103 7.88 -13.57 -36.92
CA ALA A 103 9.18 -13.93 -36.38
C ALA A 103 9.39 -13.43 -34.95
N VAL A 104 10.21 -14.14 -34.18
CA VAL A 104 10.69 -13.73 -32.84
C VAL A 104 12.10 -13.15 -32.94
N ALA A 105 12.42 -12.20 -32.05
CA ALA A 105 13.73 -11.59 -32.00
C ALA A 105 14.78 -12.60 -31.55
N ARG A 106 15.90 -12.64 -32.28
CA ARG A 106 17.02 -13.57 -32.06
C ARG A 106 18.29 -12.79 -31.73
N ALA A 107 19.06 -13.30 -30.79
CA ALA A 107 20.39 -12.78 -30.48
C ALA A 107 21.42 -13.36 -31.44
N HIS A 108 22.36 -12.51 -31.90
CA HIS A 108 23.46 -12.98 -32.73
C HIS A 108 24.31 -14.01 -31.98
N THR A 109 24.63 -15.14 -32.62
CA THR A 109 25.52 -16.16 -32.07
C THR A 109 26.56 -16.56 -33.10
N MET A 110 27.82 -16.48 -32.71
CA MET A 110 28.95 -16.99 -33.47
C MET A 110 29.58 -18.20 -32.77
N ILE A 111 30.14 -19.11 -33.57
CA ILE A 111 30.94 -20.24 -33.10
C ILE A 111 32.27 -20.28 -33.86
N SER A 112 33.35 -20.70 -33.20
CA SER A 112 34.63 -20.88 -33.88
C SER A 112 34.52 -21.95 -34.98
N ASP A 113 35.17 -21.69 -36.12
CA ASP A 113 35.11 -22.56 -37.30
C ASP A 113 35.88 -23.88 -37.10
N GLY A 114 37.01 -23.81 -36.39
CA GLY A 114 37.80 -24.95 -35.92
C GLY A 114 37.63 -25.25 -34.42
N SER A 115 38.06 -26.43 -33.99
CA SER A 115 38.20 -26.81 -32.58
C SER A 115 39.66 -26.77 -32.12
N VAL A 116 39.85 -26.70 -30.80
CA VAL A 116 41.15 -26.84 -30.14
C VAL A 116 41.14 -27.99 -29.13
N ALA A 117 42.32 -28.54 -28.83
CA ALA A 117 42.47 -29.74 -28.01
C ALA A 117 42.12 -29.55 -26.52
N SER A 118 42.23 -28.32 -26.01
CA SER A 118 41.96 -27.98 -24.60
C SER A 118 41.64 -26.50 -24.43
N THR A 119 41.11 -26.12 -23.26
CA THR A 119 40.90 -24.72 -22.87
C THR A 119 42.20 -23.95 -22.63
N GLY A 120 43.33 -24.64 -22.46
CA GLY A 120 44.66 -24.04 -22.37
C GLY A 120 45.31 -23.77 -23.73
N ALA A 121 44.72 -24.23 -24.84
CA ALA A 121 45.26 -23.99 -26.17
C ALA A 121 45.19 -22.51 -26.54
N LYS A 122 46.26 -22.01 -27.18
CA LYS A 122 46.35 -20.61 -27.61
C LYS A 122 45.45 -20.36 -28.82
N VAL A 123 44.41 -19.54 -28.63
CA VAL A 123 43.42 -19.18 -29.66
C VAL A 123 43.59 -17.74 -30.17
N ALA A 124 44.31 -16.88 -29.43
CA ALA A 124 44.65 -15.53 -29.84
C ALA A 124 46.17 -15.30 -29.74
N SER A 125 46.83 -14.92 -30.84
CA SER A 125 48.30 -14.84 -30.88
C SER A 125 48.89 -13.52 -30.39
N THR A 126 48.13 -12.44 -30.53
CA THR A 126 48.53 -11.03 -30.34
C THR A 126 48.23 -10.49 -28.94
N GLY A 127 47.62 -11.28 -28.06
CA GLY A 127 47.22 -10.84 -26.71
C GLY A 127 46.03 -9.88 -26.67
N GLU A 128 45.51 -9.47 -27.82
CA GLU A 128 44.31 -8.66 -27.98
C GLU A 128 43.38 -9.25 -29.04
N ILE A 129 42.07 -9.13 -28.81
CA ILE A 129 41.01 -9.39 -29.79
C ILE A 129 40.19 -8.11 -29.99
N THR A 130 39.54 -7.97 -31.15
CA THR A 130 38.71 -6.79 -31.45
C THR A 130 37.26 -7.21 -31.66
N LEU A 131 36.35 -6.70 -30.84
CA LEU A 131 34.90 -6.91 -30.94
C LEU A 131 34.25 -5.70 -31.62
N LYS A 132 33.61 -5.89 -32.76
CA LYS A 132 32.81 -4.85 -33.44
C LYS A 132 31.34 -5.16 -33.22
N THR A 133 30.57 -4.25 -32.66
CA THR A 133 29.11 -4.40 -32.48
C THR A 133 28.36 -3.38 -33.34
N GLY A 134 27.14 -3.72 -33.78
CA GLY A 134 26.23 -2.76 -34.44
C GLY A 134 26.76 -2.10 -35.72
N GLY A 135 27.66 -2.77 -36.46
CA GLY A 135 28.27 -2.22 -37.68
C GLY A 135 29.40 -1.20 -37.44
N SER A 136 29.90 -1.06 -36.21
CA SER A 136 31.03 -0.18 -35.89
C SER A 136 32.31 -0.61 -36.61
N THR A 137 32.98 0.34 -37.27
CA THR A 137 34.25 0.11 -37.99
C THR A 137 35.48 0.14 -37.08
N THR A 138 35.38 0.75 -35.90
CA THR A 138 36.55 1.00 -35.02
C THR A 138 36.78 -0.10 -33.98
N GLY A 139 35.75 -0.85 -33.58
CA GLY A 139 35.84 -2.04 -32.71
C GLY A 139 36.42 -1.81 -31.30
N THR A 140 35.90 -2.53 -30.30
CA THR A 140 36.42 -2.53 -28.92
C THR A 140 37.56 -3.53 -28.82
N LYS A 141 38.75 -3.07 -28.40
CA LYS A 141 39.87 -3.95 -28.10
C LYS A 141 39.72 -4.59 -26.72
N ILE A 142 39.91 -5.90 -26.65
CA ILE A 142 39.83 -6.70 -25.43
C ILE A 142 41.17 -7.40 -25.24
N ASN A 143 41.82 -7.15 -24.10
CA ASN A 143 43.06 -7.81 -23.73
C ASN A 143 42.76 -9.23 -23.22
N VAL A 144 43.40 -10.23 -23.82
CA VAL A 144 43.16 -11.66 -23.57
C VAL A 144 44.36 -12.37 -22.92
N GLY A 145 45.32 -11.61 -22.38
CA GLY A 145 46.47 -12.16 -21.66
C GLY A 145 47.34 -13.04 -22.56
N THR A 146 47.57 -14.30 -22.16
CA THR A 146 48.38 -15.24 -22.97
C THR A 146 47.64 -15.77 -24.20
N GLY A 147 46.33 -15.49 -24.30
CA GLY A 147 45.48 -15.83 -25.43
C GLY A 147 45.01 -17.27 -25.44
N SER A 148 45.02 -17.96 -24.29
CA SER A 148 44.39 -19.28 -24.16
C SER A 148 42.87 -19.20 -24.31
N LEU A 149 42.20 -20.27 -24.73
CA LEU A 149 40.74 -20.29 -24.88
C LEU A 149 40.02 -19.93 -23.57
N GLY A 150 40.52 -20.41 -22.43
CA GLY A 150 40.00 -20.05 -21.11
C GLY A 150 40.12 -18.56 -20.82
N GLU A 151 41.29 -17.96 -21.05
CA GLU A 151 41.50 -16.51 -20.83
C GLU A 151 40.68 -15.65 -21.79
N VAL A 152 40.52 -16.07 -23.05
CA VAL A 152 39.67 -15.37 -24.02
C VAL A 152 38.21 -15.35 -23.56
N VAL A 153 37.69 -16.47 -23.06
CA VAL A 153 36.33 -16.53 -22.50
C VAL A 153 36.20 -15.60 -21.29
N SER A 154 37.15 -15.64 -20.37
CA SER A 154 37.15 -14.77 -19.18
C SER A 154 37.27 -13.30 -19.55
N ALA A 155 38.11 -12.95 -20.52
CA ALA A 155 38.32 -11.58 -20.97
C ALA A 155 37.10 -11.01 -21.68
N ILE A 156 36.43 -11.79 -22.54
CA ILE A 156 35.18 -11.36 -23.19
C ILE A 156 34.08 -11.12 -22.16
N ASN A 157 33.89 -12.07 -21.23
CA ASN A 157 32.88 -11.95 -20.17
C ASN A 157 33.21 -10.83 -19.18
N GLY A 158 34.49 -10.56 -18.92
CA GLY A 158 34.96 -9.48 -18.05
C GLY A 158 34.90 -8.08 -18.70
N ALA A 159 34.96 -8.00 -20.03
CA ALA A 159 34.87 -6.73 -20.76
C ALA A 159 33.47 -6.11 -20.73
N ASN A 160 32.44 -6.89 -20.37
CA ASN A 160 31.04 -6.48 -20.29
C ASN A 160 30.54 -5.73 -21.56
N ALA A 161 31.05 -6.14 -22.72
CA ALA A 161 30.88 -5.46 -24.00
C ALA A 161 29.60 -5.86 -24.76
N GLY A 162 28.57 -6.34 -24.05
CA GLY A 162 27.29 -6.75 -24.64
C GLY A 162 27.30 -8.11 -25.35
N VAL A 163 28.31 -8.94 -25.09
CA VAL A 163 28.40 -10.34 -25.56
C VAL A 163 28.87 -11.25 -24.43
N THR A 164 28.49 -12.52 -24.49
CA THR A 164 28.88 -13.58 -23.55
C THR A 164 29.58 -14.70 -24.30
N ALA A 165 30.76 -15.10 -23.83
CA ALA A 165 31.57 -16.18 -24.39
C ALA A 165 31.52 -17.45 -23.55
N SER A 166 31.63 -18.60 -24.21
CA SER A 166 31.74 -19.92 -23.58
C SER A 166 32.63 -20.85 -24.41
N ALA A 167 33.36 -21.74 -23.72
CA ALA A 167 34.08 -22.84 -24.36
C ALA A 167 33.17 -24.08 -24.39
N VAL A 168 32.69 -24.45 -25.57
CA VAL A 168 31.79 -25.59 -25.78
C VAL A 168 32.58 -26.79 -26.23
N GLN A 169 32.48 -27.89 -25.48
CA GLN A 169 33.10 -29.15 -25.85
C GLN A 169 32.22 -29.90 -26.86
N THR A 170 32.64 -29.96 -28.12
CA THR A 170 31.87 -30.62 -29.19
C THR A 170 32.12 -32.13 -29.24
N SER A 171 33.24 -32.59 -28.69
CA SER A 171 33.61 -34.00 -28.52
C SER A 171 34.72 -34.11 -27.46
N PRO A 172 35.01 -35.30 -26.90
CA PRO A 172 36.18 -35.50 -26.04
C PRO A 172 37.45 -34.89 -26.65
N GLY A 173 38.12 -33.99 -25.91
CA GLY A 173 39.33 -33.31 -26.39
C GLY A 173 39.14 -32.31 -27.53
N ASN A 174 37.91 -31.83 -27.79
CA ASN A 174 37.63 -30.84 -28.83
C ASN A 174 36.74 -29.72 -28.30
N TYR A 175 37.29 -28.51 -28.20
CA TYR A 175 36.61 -27.32 -27.68
C TYR A 175 36.47 -26.25 -28.78
N ARG A 176 35.32 -25.59 -28.81
CA ARG A 176 35.03 -24.44 -29.67
C ARG A 176 34.65 -23.23 -28.83
N LEU A 177 34.97 -22.04 -29.32
CA LEU A 177 34.51 -20.80 -28.71
C LEU A 177 33.13 -20.47 -29.27
N GLN A 178 32.13 -20.33 -28.41
CA GLN A 178 30.83 -19.79 -28.75
C GLN A 178 30.65 -18.43 -28.10
N VAL A 179 30.20 -17.45 -28.87
CA VAL A 179 29.92 -16.09 -28.40
C VAL A 179 28.50 -15.72 -28.77
N VAL A 180 27.72 -15.23 -27.80
CA VAL A 180 26.31 -14.87 -27.96
C VAL A 180 26.15 -13.40 -27.58
N SER A 181 25.38 -12.64 -28.35
CA SER A 181 25.02 -11.26 -27.96
C SER A 181 24.09 -11.27 -26.75
N SER A 182 24.30 -10.34 -25.83
CA SER A 182 23.42 -10.15 -24.67
C SER A 182 22.08 -9.48 -25.05
N SER A 183 21.93 -9.00 -26.28
CA SER A 183 20.70 -8.40 -26.81
C SER A 183 20.19 -9.16 -28.04
N THR A 184 18.89 -9.06 -28.32
CA THR A 184 18.28 -9.59 -29.54
C THR A 184 18.16 -8.50 -30.61
N GLY A 185 17.80 -8.88 -31.83
CA GLY A 185 17.51 -7.94 -32.91
C GLY A 185 18.61 -7.86 -33.95
N GLU A 186 18.33 -7.20 -35.06
CA GLU A 186 19.27 -6.96 -36.16
C GLU A 186 20.51 -6.18 -35.69
N ALA A 187 20.32 -5.22 -34.77
CA ALA A 187 21.40 -4.45 -34.16
C ALA A 187 22.32 -5.28 -33.23
N SER A 188 21.92 -6.51 -32.85
CA SER A 188 22.75 -7.41 -32.04
C SER A 188 23.92 -8.05 -32.82
N LYS A 189 23.99 -7.82 -34.14
CA LYS A 189 25.09 -8.30 -34.97
C LYS A 189 26.43 -7.76 -34.46
N PHE A 190 27.40 -8.66 -34.41
CA PHE A 190 28.77 -8.36 -34.00
C PHE A 190 29.75 -9.17 -34.81
N GLU A 191 31.00 -8.70 -34.89
CA GLU A 191 32.13 -9.41 -35.46
C GLU A 191 33.25 -9.51 -34.42
N LEU A 192 34.02 -10.59 -34.47
CA LEU A 192 35.13 -10.83 -33.56
C LEU A 192 36.39 -11.15 -34.35
N ASP A 193 37.43 -10.34 -34.17
CA ASP A 193 38.72 -10.45 -34.85
C ASP A 193 39.87 -10.70 -33.86
N GLY A 194 41.00 -11.22 -34.33
CA GLY A 194 42.19 -11.54 -33.52
C GLY A 194 42.28 -12.99 -33.02
N LEU A 195 41.39 -13.88 -33.47
CA LEU A 195 41.29 -15.29 -33.05
C LEU A 195 42.05 -16.25 -33.99
N SER A 196 43.36 -16.07 -34.12
CA SER A 196 44.18 -16.79 -35.11
C SER A 196 44.47 -18.26 -34.81
N GLY A 197 44.19 -18.77 -33.61
CA GLY A 197 44.55 -20.12 -33.19
C GLY A 197 43.52 -21.22 -33.51
N PHE A 198 42.40 -20.89 -34.17
CA PHE A 198 41.49 -21.89 -34.72
C PHE A 198 41.92 -22.30 -36.14
N ALA A 199 41.87 -23.60 -36.45
CA ALA A 199 42.05 -24.08 -37.83
C ALA A 199 40.89 -23.58 -38.72
N GLY A 200 41.19 -22.97 -39.87
CA GLY A 200 40.17 -22.46 -40.79
C GLY A 200 39.68 -23.51 -41.78
N GLY A 201 38.38 -23.52 -42.07
CA GLY A 201 37.73 -24.24 -43.17
C GLY A 201 37.44 -23.33 -44.37
N THR A 202 37.09 -23.94 -45.50
CA THR A 202 36.68 -23.25 -46.74
C THR A 202 35.35 -22.51 -46.54
N GLY A 203 35.45 -21.21 -46.25
CA GLY A 203 34.31 -20.34 -45.87
C GLY A 203 34.72 -19.19 -44.94
N ALA A 204 35.93 -19.25 -44.39
CA ALA A 204 36.55 -18.22 -43.58
C ALA A 204 36.90 -16.94 -44.37
N THR A 205 36.40 -15.77 -43.97
CA THR A 205 37.05 -14.49 -44.29
C THR A 205 38.40 -14.37 -43.56
N THR A 206 39.22 -13.35 -43.83
CA THR A 206 40.45 -13.10 -43.04
C THR A 206 40.12 -12.67 -41.59
N ALA A 207 38.85 -12.29 -41.34
CA ALA A 207 38.13 -12.20 -40.07
C ALA A 207 37.40 -13.52 -39.67
N GLY A 208 37.68 -14.62 -40.36
CA GLY A 208 36.85 -15.82 -40.48
C GLY A 208 37.39 -17.01 -39.71
N LYS A 209 37.63 -16.82 -38.42
CA LYS A 209 37.79 -17.95 -37.50
C LYS A 209 36.55 -18.18 -36.64
N MET A 210 35.53 -17.34 -36.84
CA MET A 210 34.19 -17.44 -36.31
C MET A 210 33.20 -17.59 -37.47
N LYS A 211 32.12 -18.33 -37.25
CA LYS A 211 31.02 -18.57 -38.16
C LYS A 211 29.71 -18.20 -37.48
N ASP A 212 28.80 -17.56 -38.19
CA ASP A 212 27.45 -17.29 -37.70
C ASP A 212 26.68 -18.60 -37.54
N LEU A 213 26.32 -18.89 -36.29
CA LEU A 213 25.43 -19.99 -35.94
C LEU A 213 23.97 -19.52 -35.97
N VAL A 214 23.73 -18.29 -35.51
CA VAL A 214 22.43 -17.61 -35.55
C VAL A 214 22.66 -16.15 -35.90
N VAL A 215 22.07 -15.70 -37.00
CA VAL A 215 22.04 -14.28 -37.36
C VAL A 215 21.02 -13.56 -36.48
N GLY A 216 21.42 -12.44 -35.86
CA GLY A 216 20.53 -11.60 -35.04
C GLY A 216 19.46 -10.98 -35.92
N ALA A 217 18.20 -11.05 -35.50
CA ALA A 217 17.05 -10.60 -36.27
C ALA A 217 15.98 -10.04 -35.34
N ASN A 218 15.19 -9.08 -35.82
CA ASN A 218 14.09 -8.47 -35.10
C ASN A 218 12.88 -9.41 -34.99
N ALA A 219 12.04 -9.22 -33.98
CA ALA A 219 10.69 -9.77 -33.96
C ALA A 219 9.83 -9.01 -34.97
N THR A 220 8.94 -9.70 -35.66
CA THR A 220 8.02 -9.12 -36.63
C THR A 220 6.62 -9.68 -36.46
N ILE A 221 5.64 -8.79 -36.49
CA ILE A 221 4.21 -9.11 -36.43
C ILE A 221 3.49 -8.45 -37.60
N VAL A 222 2.36 -9.03 -38.02
CA VAL A 222 1.50 -8.45 -39.05
C VAL A 222 0.10 -8.26 -38.49
N VAL A 223 -0.41 -7.04 -38.64
CA VAL A 223 -1.78 -6.67 -38.23
C VAL A 223 -2.65 -6.60 -39.49
N GLY A 224 -3.84 -7.19 -39.41
CA GLY A 224 -4.81 -7.19 -40.50
C GLY A 224 -4.58 -8.26 -41.56
N ALA A 225 -3.80 -9.30 -41.26
CA ALA A 225 -3.57 -10.45 -42.14
C ALA A 225 -4.89 -11.08 -42.59
N ASP A 226 -5.07 -11.22 -43.90
CA ASP A 226 -6.15 -12.01 -44.48
C ASP A 226 -5.70 -13.49 -44.52
N PRO A 227 -6.53 -14.45 -44.09
CA PRO A 227 -6.23 -15.88 -44.24
C PRO A 227 -5.83 -16.30 -45.67
N ASP A 228 -6.32 -15.58 -46.69
CA ASP A 228 -6.06 -15.85 -48.11
C ASP A 228 -4.91 -14.98 -48.69
N ASP A 229 -4.45 -13.95 -47.96
CA ASP A 229 -3.30 -13.11 -48.34
C ASP A 229 -2.48 -12.69 -47.08
N PRO A 230 -1.40 -13.43 -46.75
CA PRO A 230 -0.56 -13.17 -45.57
C PRO A 230 0.26 -11.87 -45.67
N ASP A 231 0.23 -11.18 -46.81
CA ASP A 231 0.85 -9.86 -47.01
C ASP A 231 -0.19 -8.73 -47.07
N ALA A 232 -1.49 -9.04 -47.03
CA ALA A 232 -2.53 -8.05 -46.79
C ALA A 232 -2.46 -7.62 -45.31
N GLY A 233 -1.81 -6.48 -45.05
CA GLY A 233 -1.65 -5.97 -43.69
C GLY A 233 -0.46 -5.03 -43.59
N TYR A 234 -0.17 -4.54 -42.39
CA TYR A 234 1.05 -3.77 -42.12
C TYR A 234 1.91 -4.49 -41.09
N GLU A 235 3.23 -4.43 -41.31
CA GLU A 235 4.23 -5.10 -40.48
C GLU A 235 4.77 -4.15 -39.41
N ILE A 236 4.92 -4.66 -38.19
CA ILE A 236 5.55 -3.97 -37.08
C ILE A 236 6.77 -4.78 -36.66
N SER A 237 7.91 -4.12 -36.54
CA SER A 237 9.18 -4.73 -36.14
C SER A 237 9.64 -4.22 -34.77
N SER A 238 10.17 -5.12 -33.94
CA SER A 238 10.82 -4.79 -32.67
C SER A 238 12.18 -5.46 -32.57
N ALA A 239 13.19 -4.74 -32.07
CA ALA A 239 14.50 -5.31 -31.79
C ALA A 239 14.45 -6.37 -30.66
N THR A 240 13.39 -6.35 -29.85
CA THR A 240 13.16 -7.33 -28.79
C THR A 240 11.89 -8.13 -29.06
N ASN A 241 11.65 -9.15 -28.24
CA ASN A 241 10.38 -9.87 -28.25
C ASN A 241 9.22 -9.08 -27.63
N THR A 242 9.46 -7.83 -27.21
CA THR A 242 8.48 -6.96 -26.59
C THR A 242 8.09 -5.82 -27.54
N PHE A 243 6.80 -5.63 -27.66
CA PHE A 243 6.15 -4.59 -28.45
C PHE A 243 5.48 -3.62 -27.48
N ASN A 244 6.06 -2.43 -27.34
CA ASN A 244 5.60 -1.42 -26.40
C ASN A 244 4.64 -0.46 -27.10
N ASP A 245 3.49 -0.21 -26.46
CA ASP A 245 2.48 0.77 -26.86
C ASP A 245 2.09 0.73 -28.34
N VAL A 246 2.04 -0.49 -28.91
CA VAL A 246 1.66 -0.70 -30.32
C VAL A 246 0.21 -0.29 -30.59
N ALA A 247 -0.65 -0.44 -29.58
CA ALA A 247 -1.97 0.17 -29.55
C ALA A 247 -2.09 0.98 -28.25
N GLN A 248 -2.98 1.98 -28.24
CA GLN A 248 -3.18 2.82 -27.06
C GLN A 248 -3.54 1.94 -25.86
N GLY A 249 -2.60 1.86 -24.93
CA GLY A 249 -2.69 1.07 -23.72
C GLY A 249 -2.57 -0.44 -23.83
N ILE A 250 -1.91 -0.94 -24.89
CA ILE A 250 -1.52 -2.35 -24.98
C ILE A 250 -0.04 -2.47 -25.35
N SER A 251 0.70 -3.14 -24.47
CA SER A 251 2.05 -3.65 -24.73
C SER A 251 2.04 -5.17 -24.59
N PHE A 252 2.82 -5.90 -25.38
CA PHE A 252 2.85 -7.37 -25.29
C PHE A 252 4.22 -7.94 -25.62
N SER A 253 4.48 -9.15 -25.14
CA SER A 253 5.68 -9.92 -25.46
C SER A 253 5.31 -11.22 -26.15
N VAL A 254 6.03 -11.57 -27.21
CA VAL A 254 5.85 -12.80 -27.99
C VAL A 254 6.96 -13.80 -27.68
N SER A 255 6.65 -15.09 -27.61
CA SER A 255 7.67 -16.13 -27.35
C SER A 255 7.80 -17.19 -28.45
N LYS A 256 6.81 -17.29 -29.36
CA LYS A 256 6.84 -18.20 -30.51
C LYS A 256 6.07 -17.59 -31.70
N VAL A 257 6.33 -18.11 -32.88
CA VAL A 257 5.58 -17.81 -34.12
C VAL A 257 4.19 -18.46 -34.02
N GLU A 258 3.14 -17.68 -34.28
CA GLU A 258 1.75 -18.10 -34.13
C GLU A 258 0.83 -17.14 -34.90
N SER A 259 -0.27 -17.66 -35.46
CA SER A 259 -1.27 -16.86 -36.18
C SER A 259 -2.60 -16.78 -35.43
N GLY A 260 -3.38 -15.76 -35.74
CA GLY A 260 -4.71 -15.51 -35.14
C GLY A 260 -4.66 -15.08 -33.68
N VAL A 261 -3.56 -14.46 -33.22
CA VAL A 261 -3.46 -14.01 -31.83
C VAL A 261 -4.25 -12.72 -31.66
N THR A 262 -5.11 -12.68 -30.64
CA THR A 262 -5.82 -11.47 -30.24
C THR A 262 -5.41 -11.11 -28.83
N VAL A 263 -4.99 -9.86 -28.66
CA VAL A 263 -4.75 -9.24 -27.36
C VAL A 263 -5.80 -8.17 -27.13
N SER A 264 -6.33 -8.10 -25.92
CA SER A 264 -7.30 -7.07 -25.55
C SER A 264 -6.99 -6.50 -24.19
N SER A 265 -7.23 -5.20 -24.01
CA SER A 265 -7.32 -4.55 -22.71
C SER A 265 -8.79 -4.33 -22.37
N ALA A 266 -9.16 -4.65 -21.14
CA ALA A 266 -10.46 -4.32 -20.59
C ALA A 266 -10.27 -3.78 -19.17
N VAL A 267 -11.21 -2.95 -18.72
CA VAL A 267 -11.20 -2.49 -17.32
C VAL A 267 -11.40 -3.70 -16.40
N ASP A 268 -10.51 -3.84 -15.43
CA ASP A 268 -10.52 -4.91 -14.45
C ASP A 268 -11.17 -4.44 -13.15
N THR A 269 -12.41 -4.88 -12.93
CA THR A 269 -13.17 -4.57 -11.73
C THR A 269 -12.92 -5.57 -10.60
N THR A 270 -12.12 -6.62 -10.79
CA THR A 270 -11.95 -7.70 -9.79
C THR A 270 -11.44 -7.17 -8.46
N LYS A 271 -10.34 -6.42 -8.46
CA LYS A 271 -9.76 -5.85 -7.23
C LYS A 271 -10.75 -4.95 -6.49
N VAL A 272 -11.48 -4.10 -7.21
CA VAL A 272 -12.47 -3.19 -6.62
C VAL A 272 -13.66 -3.96 -6.05
N THR A 273 -14.19 -4.92 -6.82
CA THR A 273 -15.34 -5.75 -6.39
C THR A 273 -14.98 -6.66 -5.21
N ASP A 274 -13.74 -7.16 -5.14
CA ASP A 274 -13.23 -7.92 -4.00
C ASP A 274 -13.09 -7.03 -2.75
N GLN A 275 -12.58 -5.80 -2.91
CA GLN A 275 -12.51 -4.82 -1.82
C GLN A 275 -13.90 -4.43 -1.30
N ILE A 276 -14.86 -4.19 -2.20
CA ILE A 276 -16.26 -3.92 -1.84
C ILE A 276 -16.84 -5.12 -1.07
N SER A 277 -16.64 -6.34 -1.57
CA SER A 277 -17.12 -7.57 -0.92
C SER A 277 -16.51 -7.75 0.48
N GLY A 278 -15.24 -7.41 0.64
CA GLY A 278 -14.56 -7.40 1.94
C GLY A 278 -15.18 -6.39 2.91
N VAL A 279 -15.49 -5.18 2.45
CA VAL A 279 -16.18 -4.17 3.26
C VAL A 279 -17.57 -4.64 3.66
N VAL A 280 -18.37 -5.18 2.74
CA VAL A 280 -19.72 -5.69 3.03
C VAL A 280 -19.66 -6.85 4.01
N THR A 281 -18.68 -7.73 3.89
CA THR A 281 -18.43 -8.81 4.86
C THR A 281 -18.13 -8.25 6.25
N ASN A 282 -17.24 -7.26 6.35
CA ASN A 282 -16.89 -6.65 7.64
C ASN A 282 -18.06 -5.87 8.28
N LEU A 283 -18.86 -5.18 7.47
CA LEU A 283 -20.10 -4.54 7.93
C LEU A 283 -21.09 -5.58 8.44
N ASN A 284 -21.31 -6.68 7.72
CA ASN A 284 -22.19 -7.74 8.17
C ASN A 284 -21.68 -8.42 9.44
N ASN A 285 -20.37 -8.63 9.58
CA ASN A 285 -19.77 -9.13 10.82
C ASN A 285 -20.00 -8.18 12.00
N LEU A 286 -19.90 -6.86 11.78
CA LEU A 286 -20.24 -5.85 12.78
C LEU A 286 -21.72 -5.92 13.17
N LEU A 287 -22.63 -5.94 12.18
CA LEU A 287 -24.07 -6.02 12.39
C LEU A 287 -24.47 -7.31 13.13
N SER A 288 -23.91 -8.45 12.74
CA SER A 288 -24.09 -9.73 13.43
C SER A 288 -23.52 -9.69 14.85
N SER A 289 -22.36 -9.06 15.05
CA SER A 289 -21.79 -8.88 16.39
C SER A 289 -22.72 -8.05 17.28
N ILE A 290 -23.31 -6.98 16.77
CA ILE A 290 -24.29 -6.18 17.50
C ILE A 290 -25.51 -7.04 17.84
N GLN A 291 -26.05 -7.78 16.88
CA GLN A 291 -27.21 -8.65 17.09
C GLN A 291 -26.94 -9.72 18.15
N THR A 292 -25.82 -10.45 18.05
CA THR A 292 -25.46 -11.50 19.02
C THR A 292 -25.23 -10.94 20.42
N ASN A 293 -24.54 -9.80 20.54
CA ASN A 293 -24.23 -9.23 21.85
C ASN A 293 -25.43 -8.52 22.50
N THR A 294 -26.48 -8.21 21.74
CA THR A 294 -27.70 -7.56 22.24
C THR A 294 -28.90 -8.52 22.34
N ALA A 295 -28.78 -9.76 21.88
CA ALA A 295 -29.85 -10.74 21.88
C ALA A 295 -30.15 -11.31 23.28
N TRP A 296 -31.40 -11.72 23.49
CA TRP A 296 -31.80 -12.56 24.61
C TRP A 296 -31.87 -14.02 24.15
N ASP A 297 -31.21 -14.92 24.88
CA ASP A 297 -31.29 -16.35 24.64
C ASP A 297 -32.43 -16.96 25.49
N PRO A 298 -33.52 -17.42 24.88
CA PRO A 298 -34.64 -18.02 25.61
C PRO A 298 -34.30 -19.39 26.21
N ALA A 299 -33.32 -20.12 25.67
CA ALA A 299 -32.92 -21.43 26.18
C ALA A 299 -32.08 -21.30 27.45
N THR A 300 -31.09 -20.40 27.45
CA THR A 300 -30.24 -20.15 28.63
C THR A 300 -30.83 -19.13 29.59
N LYS A 301 -31.90 -18.41 29.20
CA LYS A 301 -32.49 -17.28 29.93
C LYS A 301 -31.44 -16.22 30.30
N LYS A 302 -30.51 -15.96 29.39
CA LYS A 302 -29.43 -14.98 29.56
C LYS A 302 -29.42 -14.01 28.40
N GLY A 303 -29.20 -12.74 28.72
CA GLY A 303 -28.92 -11.70 27.74
C GLY A 303 -27.47 -11.71 27.31
N GLY A 304 -27.20 -11.31 26.07
CA GLY A 304 -25.86 -10.93 25.63
C GLY A 304 -25.30 -9.78 26.48
N PRO A 305 -23.97 -9.59 26.46
CA PRO A 305 -23.29 -8.63 27.35
C PRO A 305 -23.69 -7.16 27.10
N LEU A 306 -24.28 -6.84 25.94
CA LEU A 306 -24.74 -5.52 25.54
C LEU A 306 -26.26 -5.43 25.45
N LEU A 307 -26.99 -6.38 26.04
CA LEU A 307 -28.45 -6.32 26.07
C LEU A 307 -28.92 -4.99 26.70
N GLY A 308 -29.80 -4.29 25.99
CA GLY A 308 -30.32 -2.99 26.44
C GLY A 308 -29.46 -1.79 26.04
N ASP A 309 -28.25 -1.98 25.51
CA ASP A 309 -27.38 -0.89 25.10
C ASP A 309 -27.93 -0.11 23.88
N SER A 310 -28.13 1.19 24.03
CA SER A 310 -28.66 2.06 22.97
C SER A 310 -27.60 2.52 21.97
N THR A 311 -26.31 2.57 22.36
CA THR A 311 -25.22 3.05 21.51
C THR A 311 -24.99 2.11 20.32
N VAL A 312 -24.95 0.80 20.57
CA VAL A 312 -24.78 -0.20 19.50
C VAL A 312 -26.02 -0.33 18.62
N ARG A 313 -27.23 -0.15 19.18
CA ARG A 313 -28.47 -0.11 18.40
C ARG A 313 -28.54 1.11 17.49
N ASN A 314 -28.14 2.29 17.99
CA ASN A 314 -28.08 3.51 17.18
C ASN A 314 -27.06 3.36 16.05
N LEU A 315 -25.88 2.80 16.34
CA LEU A 315 -24.88 2.51 15.32
C LEU A 315 -25.44 1.59 14.22
N GLN A 316 -26.12 0.50 14.58
CA GLN A 316 -26.76 -0.39 13.61
C GLN A 316 -27.74 0.38 12.70
N GLN A 317 -28.59 1.23 13.26
CA GLN A 317 -29.55 2.02 12.48
C GLN A 317 -28.86 3.06 11.58
N GLN A 318 -27.79 3.70 12.06
CA GLN A 318 -27.03 4.67 11.26
C GLN A 318 -26.31 4.00 10.09
N VAL A 319 -25.72 2.81 10.28
CA VAL A 319 -25.09 2.05 9.20
C VAL A 319 -26.13 1.66 8.15
N LEU A 320 -27.26 1.08 8.57
CA LEU A 320 -28.30 0.62 7.63
C LEU A 320 -28.96 1.78 6.89
N SER A 321 -29.21 2.91 7.56
CA SER A 321 -29.79 4.11 6.92
C SER A 321 -28.81 4.76 5.93
N THR A 322 -27.51 4.80 6.26
CA THR A 322 -26.48 5.31 5.35
C THR A 322 -26.38 4.45 4.09
N VAL A 323 -26.33 3.12 4.23
CA VAL A 323 -26.30 2.21 3.07
C VAL A 323 -27.57 2.37 2.22
N SER A 324 -28.73 2.47 2.85
CA SER A 324 -30.02 2.57 2.16
C SER A 324 -30.21 3.90 1.42
N SER A 325 -29.63 5.00 1.92
CA SER A 325 -29.82 6.34 1.33
C SER A 325 -28.93 6.62 0.13
N MET A 326 -27.80 5.92 -0.01
CA MET A 326 -26.79 6.21 -1.03
C MET A 326 -27.13 5.65 -2.43
N ASN A 327 -28.02 4.65 -2.52
CA ASN A 327 -28.45 4.02 -3.77
C ASN A 327 -27.31 3.68 -4.76
N ALA A 328 -26.19 3.16 -4.24
CA ALA A 328 -25.03 2.84 -5.07
C ALA A 328 -25.24 1.56 -5.89
N PRO A 329 -24.68 1.48 -7.12
CA PRO A 329 -24.83 0.30 -7.95
C PRO A 329 -24.34 -0.98 -7.27
N GLY A 330 -25.19 -2.01 -7.28
CA GLY A 330 -24.91 -3.31 -6.66
C GLY A 330 -25.02 -3.34 -5.14
N LEU A 331 -25.39 -2.25 -4.46
CA LEU A 331 -25.51 -2.21 -3.00
C LEU A 331 -26.97 -2.19 -2.55
N SER A 332 -27.35 -3.05 -1.62
CA SER A 332 -28.70 -3.08 -1.06
C SER A 332 -28.72 -3.50 0.42
N VAL A 333 -29.86 -3.28 1.09
CA VAL A 333 -30.12 -3.76 2.45
C VAL A 333 -31.24 -4.78 2.41
N THR A 334 -31.01 -5.95 3.02
CA THR A 334 -32.02 -7.00 3.11
C THR A 334 -33.06 -6.69 4.18
N GLN A 335 -34.24 -7.32 4.09
CA GLN A 335 -35.28 -7.19 5.11
C GLN A 335 -34.82 -7.67 6.51
N GLY A 336 -33.77 -8.50 6.58
CA GLY A 336 -33.13 -8.96 7.81
C GLY A 336 -32.12 -7.97 8.42
N GLY A 337 -31.93 -6.79 7.83
CA GLY A 337 -30.99 -5.77 8.33
C GLY A 337 -29.52 -6.12 8.05
N GLN A 338 -29.24 -6.79 6.93
CA GLN A 338 -27.88 -7.05 6.45
C GLN A 338 -27.62 -6.29 5.15
N VAL A 339 -26.35 -5.99 4.89
CA VAL A 339 -25.90 -5.34 3.65
C VAL A 339 -25.58 -6.43 2.61
N GLN A 340 -26.03 -6.25 1.38
CA GLN A 340 -25.78 -7.15 0.28
C GLN A 340 -25.04 -6.42 -0.85
N PHE A 341 -24.07 -7.11 -1.45
CA PHE A 341 -23.41 -6.68 -2.68
C PHE A 341 -23.74 -7.63 -3.83
N ASP A 342 -24.40 -7.11 -4.85
CA ASP A 342 -24.60 -7.75 -6.14
C ASP A 342 -23.50 -7.33 -7.11
N LYS A 343 -22.50 -8.21 -7.25
CA LYS A 343 -21.37 -8.02 -8.15
C LYS A 343 -21.81 -7.89 -9.62
N ALA A 344 -22.83 -8.62 -10.06
CA ALA A 344 -23.27 -8.59 -11.45
C ALA A 344 -23.96 -7.27 -11.80
N ALA A 345 -24.79 -6.75 -10.88
CA ALA A 345 -25.40 -5.43 -11.01
C ALA A 345 -24.32 -4.32 -11.00
N PHE A 346 -23.32 -4.43 -10.13
CA PHE A 346 -22.17 -3.51 -10.12
C PHE A 346 -21.41 -3.55 -11.45
N ASP A 347 -21.03 -4.74 -11.94
CA ASP A 347 -20.28 -4.89 -13.19
C ASP A 347 -21.08 -4.36 -14.40
N THR A 348 -22.41 -4.49 -14.39
CA THR A 348 -23.29 -3.94 -15.42
C THR A 348 -23.31 -2.41 -15.40
N ALA A 349 -23.47 -1.80 -14.22
CA ALA A 349 -23.47 -0.35 -14.07
C ALA A 349 -22.10 0.26 -14.39
N PHE A 350 -21.03 -0.38 -13.93
CA PHE A 350 -19.66 0.06 -14.18
C PHE A 350 -19.31 0.02 -15.67
N LYS A 351 -19.78 -0.99 -16.42
CA LYS A 351 -19.60 -1.04 -17.88
C LYS A 351 -20.40 0.03 -18.63
N ALA A 352 -21.58 0.40 -18.12
CA ALA A 352 -22.42 1.41 -18.74
C ALA A 352 -21.88 2.83 -18.50
N ASP A 353 -21.48 3.13 -17.27
CA ASP A 353 -20.89 4.41 -16.89
C ASP A 353 -19.87 4.21 -15.73
N PRO A 354 -18.58 4.04 -16.06
CA PRO A 354 -17.53 3.91 -15.06
C PRO A 354 -17.43 5.16 -14.17
N ALA A 355 -17.60 6.35 -14.74
CA ALA A 355 -17.43 7.61 -14.03
C ALA A 355 -18.53 7.78 -12.97
N ALA A 356 -19.79 7.57 -13.34
CA ALA A 356 -20.91 7.62 -12.41
C ALA A 356 -20.82 6.53 -11.34
N THR A 357 -20.39 5.31 -11.70
CA THR A 357 -20.23 4.22 -10.72
C THR A 357 -19.10 4.51 -9.73
N MET A 358 -17.97 5.02 -10.20
CA MET A 358 -16.87 5.49 -9.35
C MET A 358 -17.29 6.66 -8.46
N ALA A 359 -18.12 7.58 -8.96
CA ALA A 359 -18.63 8.71 -8.19
C ALA A 359 -19.62 8.28 -7.09
N ALA A 360 -20.47 7.28 -7.36
CA ALA A 360 -21.44 6.76 -6.38
C ALA A 360 -20.76 6.05 -5.19
N TRP A 361 -19.64 5.38 -5.45
CA TRP A 361 -18.87 4.68 -4.41
C TRP A 361 -17.78 5.56 -3.78
N GLY A 362 -17.13 6.39 -4.59
CA GLY A 362 -16.14 7.40 -4.19
C GLY A 362 -16.80 8.74 -3.87
N ALA A 363 -16.08 9.85 -4.01
CA ALA A 363 -16.65 11.17 -3.81
C ALA A 363 -16.98 11.79 -5.17
N ASP A 364 -18.16 12.37 -5.27
CA ASP A 364 -18.57 13.19 -6.40
C ASP A 364 -18.38 14.67 -6.07
N SER A 365 -18.07 15.46 -7.08
CA SER A 365 -17.99 16.90 -6.93
C SER A 365 -18.33 17.62 -8.23
N SER A 366 -19.11 18.69 -8.13
CA SER A 366 -19.28 19.65 -9.22
C SER A 366 -18.67 20.98 -8.83
N PHE A 367 -18.06 21.67 -9.79
CA PHE A 367 -17.52 23.01 -9.58
C PHE A 367 -18.30 24.02 -10.41
N THR A 368 -18.74 25.08 -9.76
CA THR A 368 -19.43 26.21 -10.39
C THR A 368 -18.54 27.45 -10.27
N ALA A 369 -18.08 27.98 -11.40
CA ALA A 369 -17.22 29.16 -11.41
C ALA A 369 -17.98 30.41 -10.92
N ALA A 370 -17.30 31.27 -10.16
CA ALA A 370 -17.84 32.57 -9.76
C ALA A 370 -18.03 33.49 -10.98
N SER A 371 -18.98 34.43 -10.91
CA SER A 371 -19.25 35.39 -12.00
C SER A 371 -18.04 36.27 -12.38
N SER A 372 -17.11 36.47 -11.46
CA SER A 372 -15.82 37.14 -11.63
C SER A 372 -14.65 36.22 -11.25
N SER A 373 -14.74 34.95 -11.65
CA SER A 373 -13.73 33.95 -11.30
C SER A 373 -12.33 34.34 -11.76
N VAL A 374 -11.35 34.22 -10.86
CA VAL A 374 -9.92 34.34 -11.18
C VAL A 374 -9.28 33.02 -11.64
N GLY A 375 -10.07 31.94 -11.75
CA GLY A 375 -9.52 30.61 -12.02
C GLY A 375 -10.53 29.46 -12.08
N SER A 376 -10.03 28.25 -11.84
CA SER A 376 -10.84 27.04 -11.68
C SER A 376 -10.34 26.20 -10.51
N ALA A 377 -11.23 25.44 -9.90
CA ALA A 377 -10.89 24.46 -8.88
C ALA A 377 -11.40 23.08 -9.30
N ARG A 378 -10.63 22.05 -8.98
CA ARG A 378 -11.08 20.65 -9.06
C ARG A 378 -10.93 19.98 -7.70
N PHE A 379 -11.88 19.13 -7.38
CA PHE A 379 -11.74 18.23 -6.24
C PHE A 379 -10.54 17.29 -6.44
N VAL A 380 -9.80 17.06 -5.37
CA VAL A 380 -8.68 16.12 -5.34
C VAL A 380 -8.96 15.01 -4.33
N SER A 381 -9.30 15.40 -3.09
CA SER A 381 -9.61 14.45 -2.02
C SER A 381 -10.41 15.13 -0.91
N ALA A 382 -11.03 14.31 -0.07
CA ALA A 382 -11.70 14.74 1.14
C ALA A 382 -11.24 13.87 2.30
N GLY A 383 -11.17 14.48 3.49
CA GLY A 383 -10.97 13.74 4.73
C GLY A 383 -12.23 12.98 5.13
N THR A 384 -12.09 12.03 6.04
CA THR A 384 -13.25 11.29 6.58
C THR A 384 -14.19 12.15 7.41
N ALA A 385 -13.81 13.39 7.73
CA ALA A 385 -14.62 14.32 8.51
C ALA A 385 -15.29 15.40 7.64
N THR A 386 -14.97 15.45 6.35
CA THR A 386 -15.59 16.36 5.38
C THR A 386 -17.06 15.96 5.19
N GLN A 387 -17.97 16.91 5.31
CA GLN A 387 -19.42 16.68 5.13
C GLN A 387 -19.84 17.00 3.71
N ALA A 388 -21.03 16.54 3.29
CA ALA A 388 -21.64 16.99 2.05
C ALA A 388 -21.98 18.49 2.15
N GLY A 389 -21.73 19.26 1.09
CA GLY A 389 -22.02 20.68 1.08
C GLY A 389 -21.44 21.42 -0.12
N SER A 390 -21.82 22.69 -0.26
CA SER A 390 -21.27 23.62 -1.24
C SER A 390 -20.23 24.47 -0.55
N TYR A 391 -19.02 24.51 -1.12
CA TYR A 391 -17.86 25.14 -0.49
C TYR A 391 -17.21 26.19 -1.39
N ASP A 392 -17.17 27.44 -0.93
CA ASP A 392 -16.55 28.53 -1.66
C ASP A 392 -15.03 28.46 -1.59
N VAL A 393 -14.39 28.56 -2.76
CA VAL A 393 -12.93 28.51 -2.92
C VAL A 393 -12.46 29.87 -3.42
N ALA A 394 -11.51 30.46 -2.70
CA ALA A 394 -10.87 31.71 -3.10
C ALA A 394 -9.35 31.59 -3.01
N VAL A 395 -8.65 32.34 -3.86
CA VAL A 395 -7.18 32.39 -3.91
C VAL A 395 -6.72 33.77 -3.46
N SER A 396 -5.80 33.82 -2.49
CA SER A 396 -5.13 35.04 -2.06
C SER A 396 -3.77 35.21 -2.74
N THR A 397 -3.11 34.12 -3.13
CA THR A 397 -1.86 34.16 -3.91
C THR A 397 -1.83 32.97 -4.86
N PRO A 398 -1.75 33.18 -6.19
CA PRO A 398 -1.68 32.08 -7.14
C PRO A 398 -0.33 31.36 -7.07
N ALA A 399 -0.35 30.07 -7.35
CA ALA A 399 0.88 29.29 -7.42
C ALA A 399 1.69 29.67 -8.66
N LYS A 400 3.02 29.70 -8.51
CA LYS A 400 3.94 29.98 -9.62
C LYS A 400 5.06 28.93 -9.70
N PRO A 401 5.47 28.50 -10.90
CA PRO A 401 6.66 27.68 -11.07
C PRO A 401 7.91 28.50 -10.83
N GLU A 402 8.95 27.84 -10.34
CA GLU A 402 10.28 28.45 -10.29
C GLU A 402 10.86 28.57 -11.71
N GLN A 403 11.47 29.71 -12.00
CA GLN A 403 12.11 29.98 -13.27
C GLN A 403 13.48 30.61 -13.08
N TRP A 404 14.46 30.09 -13.82
CA TRP A 404 15.82 30.59 -13.87
C TRP A 404 16.21 30.91 -15.30
N GLN A 405 16.80 32.08 -15.49
CA GLN A 405 17.51 32.41 -16.71
C GLN A 405 18.92 31.87 -16.61
N VAL A 406 19.19 30.79 -17.35
CA VAL A 406 20.44 30.02 -17.26
C VAL A 406 21.52 30.49 -18.23
N ILE A 407 21.11 31.18 -19.31
CA ILE A 407 22.00 31.84 -20.27
C ILE A 407 21.50 33.29 -20.46
N PRO A 408 22.33 34.31 -20.18
CA PRO A 408 21.98 35.70 -20.43
C PRO A 408 22.01 36.06 -21.92
N PRO A 409 21.23 37.07 -22.37
CA PRO A 409 21.29 37.65 -23.71
C PRO A 409 22.69 38.09 -24.13
N GLY A 410 23.12 37.73 -25.35
CA GLY A 410 24.25 38.38 -26.03
C GLY A 410 25.66 37.91 -25.65
N THR A 411 25.82 36.71 -25.07
CA THR A 411 27.15 36.10 -24.81
C THR A 411 27.37 34.88 -25.70
N GLY A 412 28.62 34.61 -26.13
CA GLY A 412 28.95 33.35 -26.82
C GLY A 412 28.69 32.16 -25.90
N VAL A 413 28.00 31.13 -26.41
CA VAL A 413 27.42 30.06 -25.58
C VAL A 413 28.08 28.69 -25.76
N VAL A 414 28.78 28.46 -26.86
CA VAL A 414 29.38 27.16 -27.19
C VAL A 414 30.44 26.79 -26.15
N GLY A 415 30.35 25.58 -25.61
CA GLY A 415 31.24 25.04 -24.59
C GLY A 415 30.92 25.43 -23.16
N ARG A 416 29.85 26.21 -22.91
CA ARG A 416 29.40 26.52 -21.54
C ARG A 416 28.57 25.36 -20.98
N THR A 417 28.79 25.06 -19.70
CA THR A 417 28.02 24.05 -18.97
C THR A 417 27.01 24.72 -18.06
N VAL A 418 25.74 24.34 -18.22
CA VAL A 418 24.64 24.67 -17.32
C VAL A 418 24.47 23.51 -16.34
N ALA A 419 24.56 23.81 -15.05
CA ALA A 419 24.35 22.84 -13.99
C ALA A 419 23.02 23.13 -13.29
N LEU A 420 22.08 22.20 -13.40
CA LEU A 420 20.76 22.25 -12.78
C LEU A 420 20.71 21.25 -11.63
N MET A 421 20.26 21.71 -10.46
CA MET A 421 20.16 20.87 -9.28
C MET A 421 18.83 21.09 -8.58
N ARG A 422 18.09 20.01 -8.30
CA ARG A 422 16.84 20.08 -7.54
C ARG A 422 17.11 20.53 -6.10
N ALA A 423 16.17 21.27 -5.50
CA ALA A 423 16.23 21.59 -4.08
C ALA A 423 16.39 20.32 -3.24
N GLY A 424 17.34 20.33 -2.30
CA GLY A 424 17.73 19.15 -1.52
C GLY A 424 18.82 18.27 -2.14
N GLY A 425 19.34 18.61 -3.32
CA GLY A 425 20.52 17.96 -3.93
C GLY A 425 20.28 16.56 -4.50
N SER A 426 19.04 16.11 -4.59
CA SER A 426 18.69 14.72 -4.95
C SER A 426 18.95 14.38 -6.43
N SER A 427 19.05 15.38 -7.31
CA SER A 427 19.30 15.18 -8.73
C SER A 427 20.06 16.37 -9.30
N LYS A 428 21.09 16.08 -10.11
CA LYS A 428 21.93 17.06 -10.80
C LYS A 428 22.00 16.70 -12.29
N LEU A 429 21.89 17.71 -13.14
CA LEU A 429 22.17 17.63 -14.57
C LEU A 429 23.22 18.68 -14.91
N ASP A 430 24.36 18.22 -15.43
CA ASP A 430 25.35 19.07 -16.08
C ASP A 430 25.13 18.93 -17.60
N PHE A 431 24.81 20.04 -18.26
CA PHE A 431 24.50 20.09 -19.68
C PHE A 431 25.43 21.08 -20.38
N THR A 432 26.19 20.61 -21.37
CA THR A 432 27.11 21.46 -22.14
C THR A 432 26.46 21.87 -23.45
N LEU A 433 26.48 23.17 -23.73
CA LEU A 433 25.97 23.75 -24.96
C LEU A 433 26.98 23.54 -26.08
N GLU A 434 26.53 23.05 -27.25
CA GLU A 434 27.43 22.77 -28.38
C GLU A 434 27.13 23.61 -29.62
N SER A 435 26.05 24.39 -29.61
CA SER A 435 25.63 25.27 -30.69
C SER A 435 25.24 26.66 -30.19
N ASP A 436 25.36 27.67 -31.04
CA ASP A 436 24.82 29.02 -30.80
C ASP A 436 23.31 29.13 -31.10
N ASP A 437 22.69 28.07 -31.64
CA ASP A 437 21.23 28.01 -31.85
C ASP A 437 20.50 27.69 -30.53
N MET A 438 19.96 28.75 -29.90
CA MET A 438 19.24 28.65 -28.63
C MET A 438 17.98 27.78 -28.69
N ALA A 439 17.30 27.73 -29.84
CA ALA A 439 16.11 26.89 -29.98
C ALA A 439 16.50 25.41 -30.05
N ALA A 440 17.55 25.09 -30.81
CA ALA A 440 18.08 23.74 -30.87
C ALA A 440 18.62 23.28 -29.50
N GLU A 441 19.35 24.15 -28.80
CA GLU A 441 19.89 23.82 -27.47
C GLU A 441 18.80 23.71 -26.39
N ALA A 442 17.75 24.54 -26.43
CA ALA A 442 16.60 24.37 -25.53
C ALA A 442 15.91 23.01 -25.77
N ALA A 443 15.77 22.57 -27.02
CA ALA A 443 15.21 21.26 -27.36
C ALA A 443 16.09 20.09 -26.87
N ARG A 444 17.42 20.21 -27.03
CA ARG A 444 18.38 19.23 -26.50
C ARG A 444 18.37 19.17 -24.97
N LEU A 445 18.32 20.32 -24.31
CA LEU A 445 18.22 20.41 -22.87
C LEU A 445 16.92 19.77 -22.39
N ASN A 446 15.79 20.01 -23.07
CA ASN A 446 14.52 19.32 -22.77
C ASN A 446 14.63 17.80 -22.88
N THR A 447 15.35 17.30 -23.88
CA THR A 447 15.61 15.86 -24.05
C THR A 447 16.42 15.31 -22.87
N ALA A 448 17.48 16.02 -22.45
CA ALA A 448 18.30 15.64 -21.30
C ALA A 448 17.53 15.70 -19.97
N LEU A 449 16.69 16.73 -19.79
CA LEU A 449 15.80 16.89 -18.63
C LEU A 449 14.79 15.75 -18.52
N ALA A 450 14.19 15.35 -19.64
CA ALA A 450 13.24 14.24 -19.71
C ALA A 450 13.92 12.89 -19.39
N GLN A 451 15.09 12.61 -19.97
CA GLN A 451 15.85 11.38 -19.71
C GLN A 451 16.25 11.23 -18.22
N LYS A 452 16.51 12.34 -17.54
CA LYS A 452 16.86 12.37 -16.11
C LYS A 452 15.65 12.57 -15.19
N ASN A 453 14.44 12.65 -15.74
CA ASN A 453 13.20 12.93 -15.00
C ASN A 453 13.32 14.15 -14.07
N MET A 454 13.95 15.21 -14.57
CA MET A 454 14.28 16.39 -13.77
C MET A 454 13.05 17.21 -13.37
N GLY A 455 11.92 17.06 -14.07
CA GLY A 455 10.68 17.79 -13.77
C GLY A 455 10.73 19.26 -14.17
N MET A 456 11.50 19.60 -15.21
CA MET A 456 11.73 20.97 -15.70
C MET A 456 11.58 21.02 -17.22
N THR A 457 11.36 22.20 -17.76
CA THR A 457 11.38 22.49 -19.20
C THR A 457 12.26 23.71 -19.48
N ALA A 458 12.93 23.71 -20.62
CA ALA A 458 13.74 24.79 -21.13
C ALA A 458 13.06 25.44 -22.34
N SER A 459 13.02 26.76 -22.38
CA SER A 459 12.55 27.55 -23.50
C SER A 459 13.51 28.68 -23.81
N VAL A 460 13.43 29.19 -25.04
CA VAL A 460 14.13 30.43 -25.39
C VAL A 460 13.40 31.60 -24.71
N ASP A 461 14.15 32.55 -24.17
CA ASP A 461 13.60 33.81 -23.66
C ASP A 461 12.88 34.58 -24.79
N SER A 462 11.96 35.46 -24.40
CA SER A 462 11.24 36.40 -25.26
C SER A 462 12.14 37.22 -26.20
N GLY A 463 13.40 37.46 -25.83
CA GLY A 463 14.41 38.14 -26.66
C GLY A 463 15.15 37.25 -27.66
N GLY A 464 14.93 35.93 -27.68
CA GLY A 464 15.59 34.99 -28.61
C GLY A 464 17.05 34.66 -28.28
N THR A 465 17.63 35.31 -27.27
CA THR A 465 19.08 35.32 -27.02
C THR A 465 19.52 34.60 -25.75
N GLY A 466 18.60 33.96 -25.03
CA GLY A 466 18.88 33.27 -23.77
C GLY A 466 17.95 32.08 -23.56
N ILE A 467 18.31 31.22 -22.61
CA ILE A 467 17.51 30.05 -22.21
C ILE A 467 16.96 30.28 -20.81
N VAL A 468 15.65 30.09 -20.68
CA VAL A 468 14.91 30.07 -19.41
C VAL A 468 14.53 28.63 -19.11
N VAL A 469 14.87 28.16 -17.92
CA VAL A 469 14.42 26.88 -17.40
C VAL A 469 13.29 27.14 -16.41
N SER A 470 12.17 26.44 -16.56
CA SER A 470 11.00 26.51 -15.71
C SER A 470 10.71 25.15 -15.08
N ALA A 471 10.36 25.12 -13.80
CA ALA A 471 9.83 23.91 -13.17
C ALA A 471 8.48 23.53 -13.81
N LEU A 472 8.24 22.23 -14.01
CA LEU A 472 6.94 21.74 -14.50
C LEU A 472 5.85 21.85 -13.44
N ASN A 473 6.22 21.69 -12.17
CA ASN A 473 5.29 21.78 -11.05
C ASN A 473 5.47 23.12 -10.33
N PRO A 474 4.40 23.90 -10.16
CA PRO A 474 4.44 25.12 -9.37
C PRO A 474 4.61 24.82 -7.88
N GLY A 475 5.08 25.82 -7.12
CA GLY A 475 5.29 25.69 -5.69
C GLY A 475 6.74 25.52 -5.25
N ALA A 476 6.95 25.54 -3.93
CA ALA A 476 8.27 25.41 -3.32
C ALA A 476 8.89 24.02 -3.52
N ALA A 477 8.06 22.98 -3.71
CA ALA A 477 8.53 21.61 -3.97
C ALA A 477 9.12 21.43 -5.39
N GLY A 478 8.74 22.31 -6.32
CA GLY A 478 9.34 22.39 -7.65
C GLY A 478 10.69 23.09 -7.67
N ALA A 479 11.20 23.51 -6.52
CA ALA A 479 12.33 24.41 -6.47
C ALA A 479 13.64 23.79 -6.96
N PHE A 480 14.48 24.59 -7.61
CA PHE A 480 15.78 24.18 -8.12
C PHE A 480 16.75 25.35 -8.20
N THR A 481 18.03 25.03 -8.23
CA THR A 481 19.10 25.99 -8.46
C THR A 481 19.68 25.77 -9.84
N ALA A 482 19.98 26.85 -10.54
CA ALA A 482 20.74 26.82 -11.77
C ALA A 482 22.06 27.58 -11.60
N THR A 483 23.13 26.98 -12.09
CA THR A 483 24.46 27.59 -12.13
C THR A 483 25.05 27.47 -13.53
N ASN A 484 25.93 28.39 -13.89
CA ASN A 484 26.72 28.36 -15.10
C ASN A 484 28.22 28.26 -14.74
N ASN A 485 29.04 27.81 -15.71
CA ASN A 485 30.51 27.74 -15.64
C ASN A 485 31.06 27.41 -14.23
N SER A 486 31.16 26.13 -13.91
CA SER A 486 31.83 25.61 -12.70
C SER A 486 31.51 26.30 -11.37
N GLY A 487 30.33 26.94 -11.23
CA GLY A 487 29.80 27.38 -9.92
C GLY A 487 29.27 28.82 -9.80
N THR A 488 29.12 29.58 -10.88
CA THR A 488 28.49 30.92 -10.80
C THR A 488 26.97 30.79 -10.85
N ALA A 489 26.25 31.51 -9.98
CA ALA A 489 24.79 31.48 -9.94
C ALA A 489 24.18 32.08 -11.21
N SER A 490 23.22 31.38 -11.82
CA SER A 490 22.33 31.92 -12.85
C SER A 490 21.35 32.93 -12.24
N THR A 491 20.54 33.63 -13.05
CA THR A 491 19.58 34.62 -12.51
C THR A 491 18.23 33.94 -12.23
N GLN A 492 17.78 33.95 -10.98
CA GLN A 492 16.42 33.56 -10.62
C GLN A 492 15.46 34.68 -11.05
N ILE A 493 14.53 34.38 -11.96
CA ILE A 493 13.58 35.38 -12.49
C ILE A 493 12.20 35.25 -11.85
N GLN A 494 11.86 34.07 -11.32
CA GLN A 494 10.63 33.82 -10.59
C GLN A 494 10.88 32.72 -9.56
N ALA A 495 10.68 33.01 -8.28
CA ALA A 495 10.68 31.97 -7.25
C ALA A 495 9.41 31.13 -7.34
N GLY A 496 9.52 29.83 -7.05
CA GLY A 496 8.37 28.93 -6.94
C GLY A 496 7.57 29.24 -5.68
N THR A 497 6.30 29.61 -5.85
CA THR A 497 5.40 29.92 -4.73
C THR A 497 4.21 28.98 -4.74
N ASP A 498 3.86 28.45 -3.57
CA ASP A 498 2.65 27.64 -3.39
C ASP A 498 1.40 28.51 -3.46
N VAL A 499 0.26 27.93 -3.86
CA VAL A 499 -1.03 28.61 -3.80
C VAL A 499 -1.38 28.95 -2.35
N ALA A 500 -1.84 30.16 -2.09
CA ALA A 500 -2.47 30.53 -0.83
C ALA A 500 -3.92 30.91 -1.10
N GLY A 501 -4.83 30.53 -0.20
CA GLY A 501 -6.26 30.73 -0.40
C GLY A 501 -7.10 30.28 0.78
N THR A 502 -8.41 30.35 0.60
CA THR A 502 -9.40 29.96 1.60
C THR A 502 -10.39 28.98 1.01
N ILE A 503 -10.89 28.07 1.86
CA ILE A 503 -12.05 27.22 1.59
C ILE A 503 -13.08 27.58 2.66
N GLU A 504 -14.31 27.97 2.27
CA GLU A 504 -15.33 28.47 3.20
C GLU A 504 -14.87 29.68 4.04
N GLY A 505 -14.03 30.54 3.44
CA GLY A 505 -13.44 31.69 4.14
C GLY A 505 -12.38 31.34 5.20
N ILE A 506 -12.09 30.06 5.43
CA ILE A 506 -11.02 29.60 6.33
C ILE A 506 -9.73 29.39 5.55
N ALA A 507 -8.61 29.85 6.10
CA ALA A 507 -7.30 29.69 5.48
C ALA A 507 -6.95 28.21 5.28
N ALA A 508 -6.63 27.85 4.03
CA ALA A 508 -6.22 26.50 3.65
C ALA A 508 -4.69 26.42 3.49
N THR A 509 -4.13 25.23 3.72
CA THR A 509 -2.70 24.97 3.53
C THR A 509 -2.41 24.75 2.05
N GLY A 510 -1.51 25.57 1.51
CA GLY A 510 -1.03 25.50 0.14
C GLY A 510 0.11 24.52 -0.08
N ARG A 511 0.08 23.76 -1.19
CA ARG A 511 1.24 23.01 -1.71
C ARG A 511 1.15 22.92 -3.23
N GLY A 512 2.04 23.61 -3.94
CA GLY A 512 1.93 23.79 -5.39
C GLY A 512 0.59 24.40 -5.75
N ASN A 513 -0.23 23.67 -6.51
CA ASN A 513 -1.60 24.08 -6.86
C ASN A 513 -2.67 23.55 -5.89
N LEU A 514 -2.29 22.79 -4.86
CA LEU A 514 -3.23 22.18 -3.94
C LEU A 514 -3.53 23.13 -2.76
N LEU A 515 -4.81 23.37 -2.49
CA LEU A 515 -5.30 23.94 -1.24
C LEU A 515 -5.97 22.83 -0.43
N THR A 516 -5.52 22.62 0.79
CA THR A 516 -6.09 21.64 1.72
C THR A 516 -6.55 22.33 2.99
N LEU A 517 -7.84 22.19 3.32
CA LEU A 517 -8.35 22.67 4.60
C LEU A 517 -7.86 21.73 5.73
N PRO A 518 -7.26 22.26 6.81
CA PRO A 518 -6.81 21.44 7.93
C PRO A 518 -7.94 20.58 8.52
N VAL A 519 -7.59 19.42 9.07
CA VAL A 519 -8.57 18.46 9.64
C VAL A 519 -9.15 18.93 10.98
N ASP A 520 -8.48 19.88 11.63
CA ASP A 520 -8.86 20.54 12.87
C ASP A 520 -9.58 21.89 12.63
N ALA A 521 -9.86 22.24 11.37
CA ALA A 521 -10.62 23.44 11.04
C ALA A 521 -12.06 23.36 11.57
N ASP A 522 -12.57 24.48 12.08
CA ASP A 522 -13.97 24.64 12.51
C ASP A 522 -14.90 24.86 11.30
N SER A 523 -14.98 23.85 10.43
CA SER A 523 -15.84 23.87 9.25
C SER A 523 -16.28 22.47 8.84
N PRO A 524 -17.48 22.32 8.25
CA PRO A 524 -17.91 21.09 7.59
C PRO A 524 -16.97 20.64 6.46
N ALA A 525 -16.18 21.55 5.88
CA ALA A 525 -15.22 21.27 4.80
C ALA A 525 -13.86 20.73 5.29
N LYS A 526 -13.68 20.47 6.60
CA LYS A 526 -12.38 20.06 7.16
C LYS A 526 -11.81 18.83 6.46
N GLY A 527 -10.53 18.88 6.08
CA GLY A 527 -9.85 17.84 5.31
C GLY A 527 -10.13 17.86 3.80
N LEU A 528 -10.96 18.78 3.29
CA LEU A 528 -11.18 18.94 1.85
C LEU A 528 -9.92 19.47 1.17
N SER A 529 -9.53 18.83 0.06
CA SER A 529 -8.40 19.23 -0.77
C SER A 529 -8.84 19.49 -2.21
N VAL A 530 -8.48 20.65 -2.72
CA VAL A 530 -8.84 21.13 -4.06
C VAL A 530 -7.58 21.58 -4.79
N ALA A 531 -7.43 21.16 -6.05
CA ALA A 531 -6.40 21.69 -6.92
C ALA A 531 -6.95 22.90 -7.63
N VAL A 532 -6.27 24.03 -7.49
CA VAL A 532 -6.71 25.33 -7.99
C VAL A 532 -5.72 25.86 -9.02
N THR A 533 -6.26 26.38 -10.12
CA THR A 533 -5.50 27.11 -11.13
C THR A 533 -6.06 28.52 -11.19
N ALA A 534 -5.29 29.52 -10.78
CA ALA A 534 -5.73 30.91 -10.76
C ALA A 534 -4.67 31.83 -11.38
N SER A 535 -5.12 32.86 -12.11
CA SER A 535 -4.24 33.86 -12.73
C SER A 535 -3.98 35.06 -11.83
N GLY A 536 -4.75 35.22 -10.75
CA GLY A 536 -4.66 36.32 -9.79
C GLY A 536 -5.33 35.98 -8.47
N ALA A 537 -5.32 36.94 -7.54
CA ALA A 537 -6.05 36.84 -6.28
C ALA A 537 -7.53 37.21 -6.48
N GLY A 538 -8.43 36.42 -5.90
CA GLY A 538 -9.87 36.63 -5.97
C GLY A 538 -10.68 35.35 -5.75
N ASN A 539 -11.99 35.45 -5.95
CA ASN A 539 -12.88 34.31 -5.83
C ASN A 539 -12.71 33.37 -7.03
N VAL A 540 -12.68 32.06 -6.79
CA VAL A 540 -12.59 31.05 -7.85
C VAL A 540 -13.99 30.53 -8.16
N GLY A 541 -14.75 30.17 -7.13
CA GLY A 541 -16.10 29.63 -7.30
C GLY A 541 -16.46 28.67 -6.19
N THR A 542 -17.57 27.97 -6.39
CA THR A 542 -18.15 27.06 -5.39
C THR A 542 -17.95 25.61 -5.84
N LEU A 543 -17.46 24.77 -4.94
CA LEU A 543 -17.35 23.33 -5.11
C LEU A 543 -18.49 22.64 -4.34
N ASP A 544 -19.41 22.00 -5.05
CA ASP A 544 -20.40 21.13 -4.44
C ASP A 544 -19.78 19.75 -4.24
N TYR A 545 -19.55 19.37 -2.99
CA TYR A 545 -19.02 18.08 -2.60
C TYR A 545 -20.14 17.14 -2.14
N LYS A 546 -20.19 15.95 -2.74
CA LYS A 546 -21.10 14.86 -2.35
C LYS A 546 -20.27 13.62 -2.03
N PRO A 547 -20.21 13.18 -0.77
CA PRO A 547 -19.55 11.92 -0.42
C PRO A 547 -20.39 10.76 -0.96
N GLY A 548 -19.76 9.77 -1.59
CA GLY A 548 -20.42 8.51 -1.91
C GLY A 548 -20.31 7.52 -0.76
N VAL A 549 -20.59 6.25 -1.06
CA VAL A 549 -20.73 5.20 -0.04
C VAL A 549 -19.49 5.03 0.81
N ALA A 550 -18.31 4.99 0.20
CA ALA A 550 -17.09 4.70 0.90
C ALA A 550 -16.75 5.81 1.91
N GLN A 551 -16.87 7.08 1.49
CA GLN A 551 -16.65 8.25 2.32
C GLN A 551 -17.69 8.36 3.43
N SER A 552 -18.98 8.19 3.12
CA SER A 552 -20.08 8.34 4.08
C SER A 552 -20.03 7.29 5.19
N LEU A 553 -19.79 6.02 4.82
CA LEU A 553 -19.60 4.96 5.80
C LEU A 553 -18.31 5.16 6.60
N SER A 554 -17.21 5.56 5.94
CA SER A 554 -15.95 5.82 6.63
C SER A 554 -16.09 6.96 7.63
N GLN A 555 -16.86 8.00 7.31
CA GLN A 555 -17.14 9.13 8.18
C GLN A 555 -17.93 8.70 9.41
N LEU A 556 -19.07 8.02 9.21
CA LEU A 556 -19.89 7.50 10.29
C LEU A 556 -19.08 6.60 11.23
N LEU A 557 -18.37 5.63 10.66
CA LEU A 557 -17.56 4.67 11.40
C LEU A 557 -16.40 5.33 12.13
N SER A 558 -15.74 6.33 11.53
CA SER A 558 -14.68 7.09 12.20
C SER A 558 -15.23 7.93 13.35
N GLN A 559 -16.41 8.55 13.20
CA GLN A 559 -17.02 9.35 14.25
C GLN A 559 -17.37 8.51 15.49
N VAL A 560 -17.89 7.29 15.32
CA VAL A 560 -18.25 6.44 16.46
C VAL A 560 -17.04 5.75 17.12
N SER A 561 -15.94 5.58 16.37
CA SER A 561 -14.70 4.92 16.83
C SER A 561 -13.59 5.91 17.21
N ASP A 562 -13.85 7.21 17.13
CA ASP A 562 -12.91 8.25 17.50
C ASP A 562 -12.43 8.08 18.96
N SER A 563 -11.12 8.17 19.17
CA SER A 563 -10.51 7.86 20.46
C SER A 563 -10.89 8.83 21.58
N GLU A 564 -11.29 10.05 21.24
CA GLU A 564 -11.58 11.10 22.21
C GLU A 564 -13.08 11.32 22.38
N SER A 565 -13.81 11.37 21.27
CA SER A 565 -15.21 11.76 21.22
C SER A 565 -16.16 10.64 20.78
N GLY A 566 -15.63 9.48 20.37
CA GLY A 566 -16.42 8.39 19.81
C GLY A 566 -17.40 7.78 20.81
N SER A 567 -18.67 7.69 20.42
CA SER A 567 -19.74 7.16 21.28
C SER A 567 -19.48 5.72 21.74
N LEU A 568 -18.88 4.88 20.88
CA LEU A 568 -18.56 3.50 21.19
C LEU A 568 -17.35 3.39 22.15
N VAL A 569 -16.36 4.27 21.98
CA VAL A 569 -15.19 4.38 22.87
C VAL A 569 -15.61 4.87 24.26
N GLN A 570 -16.54 5.83 24.33
CA GLN A 570 -17.12 6.30 25.59
C GLN A 570 -17.94 5.20 26.29
N ALA A 571 -18.73 4.43 25.54
CA ALA A 571 -19.49 3.29 26.09
C ALA A 571 -18.56 2.21 26.65
N GLN A 572 -17.49 1.86 25.92
CA GLN A 572 -16.45 0.94 26.38
C GLN A 572 -15.76 1.44 27.66
N THR A 573 -15.40 2.72 27.69
CA THR A 573 -14.76 3.35 28.86
C THR A 573 -15.67 3.31 30.08
N THR A 574 -16.97 3.58 29.89
CA THR A 574 -17.98 3.47 30.94
C THR A 574 -18.08 2.05 31.48
N ALA A 575 -18.18 1.04 30.61
CA ALA A 575 -18.21 -0.36 31.02
C ALA A 575 -16.94 -0.79 31.78
N LYS A 576 -15.78 -0.30 31.33
CA LYS A 576 -14.47 -0.55 31.99
C LYS A 576 -14.41 0.06 33.38
N ASN A 577 -14.90 1.28 33.56
CA ASN A 577 -14.96 1.93 34.87
C ASN A 577 -15.91 1.16 35.81
N GLN A 578 -17.09 0.76 35.34
CA GLN A 578 -18.01 -0.07 36.12
C GLN A 578 -17.38 -1.41 36.54
N ALA A 579 -16.63 -2.07 35.67
CA ALA A 579 -15.92 -3.31 36.01
C ALA A 579 -14.84 -3.08 37.07
N LYS A 580 -14.16 -1.93 37.04
CA LYS A 580 -13.16 -1.53 38.05
C LYS A 580 -13.80 -1.20 39.40
N ASP A 581 -14.95 -0.53 39.41
CA ASP A 581 -15.68 -0.24 40.64
C ASP A 581 -16.20 -1.52 41.28
N LEU A 582 -16.69 -2.47 40.48
CA LEU A 582 -17.08 -3.80 40.95
C LEU A 582 -15.88 -4.59 41.50
N GLN A 583 -14.71 -4.52 40.86
CA GLN A 583 -13.48 -5.11 41.41
C GLN A 583 -13.18 -4.56 42.81
N THR A 584 -13.26 -3.25 42.97
CA THR A 584 -13.01 -2.59 44.26
C THR A 584 -13.98 -3.07 45.33
N GLN A 585 -15.26 -3.27 44.99
CA GLN A 585 -16.26 -3.83 45.90
C GLN A 585 -16.00 -5.32 46.22
N ILE A 586 -15.56 -6.11 45.24
CA ILE A 586 -15.19 -7.52 45.43
C ILE A 586 -14.01 -7.65 46.39
N ASP A 587 -13.01 -6.78 46.27
CA ASP A 587 -11.83 -6.74 47.13
C ASP A 587 -12.25 -6.38 48.57
N ALA A 588 -13.05 -5.32 48.75
CA ALA A 588 -13.58 -4.96 50.06
C ALA A 588 -14.43 -6.08 50.71
N TRP A 589 -15.21 -6.83 49.92
CA TRP A 589 -15.93 -8.01 50.42
C TRP A 589 -15.00 -9.17 50.77
N THR A 590 -13.88 -9.32 50.06
CA THR A 590 -12.86 -10.33 50.39
C THR A 590 -12.31 -10.08 51.79
N ASP A 591 -11.89 -8.84 52.06
CA ASP A 591 -11.36 -8.43 53.36
C ASP A 591 -12.41 -8.62 54.47
N ARG A 592 -13.67 -8.27 54.19
CA ARG A 592 -14.78 -8.44 55.13
C ARG A 592 -15.04 -9.91 55.47
N LEU A 593 -15.00 -10.80 54.48
CA LEU A 593 -15.20 -12.23 54.70
C LEU A 593 -14.04 -12.85 55.49
N GLU A 594 -12.83 -12.37 55.29
CA GLU A 594 -11.66 -12.78 56.07
C GLU A 594 -11.78 -12.34 57.54
N ALA A 595 -12.12 -11.06 57.79
CA ALA A 595 -12.36 -10.56 59.14
C ALA A 595 -13.52 -11.28 59.84
N TYR A 596 -14.59 -11.60 59.11
CA TYR A 596 -15.72 -12.37 59.62
C TYR A 596 -15.30 -13.80 60.00
N ARG A 597 -14.55 -14.49 59.13
CA ARG A 597 -13.99 -15.81 59.42
C ARG A 597 -13.16 -15.78 60.69
N ALA A 598 -12.23 -14.83 60.81
CA ALA A 598 -11.39 -14.68 62.00
C ALA A 598 -12.20 -14.48 63.29
N THR A 599 -13.23 -13.62 63.23
CA THR A 599 -14.12 -13.35 64.37
C THR A 599 -14.91 -14.59 64.79
N ILE A 600 -15.51 -15.31 63.83
CA ILE A 600 -16.29 -16.51 64.13
C ILE A 600 -15.38 -17.62 64.65
N THR A 601 -14.19 -17.82 64.06
CA THR A 601 -13.18 -18.76 64.57
C THR A 601 -12.83 -18.44 66.02
N ALA A 602 -12.54 -17.19 66.37
CA ALA A 602 -12.23 -16.78 67.74
C ALA A 602 -13.39 -17.09 68.73
N LYS A 603 -14.64 -16.85 68.32
CA LYS A 603 -15.83 -17.18 69.12
C LYS A 603 -15.95 -18.70 69.35
N PHE A 604 -15.76 -19.52 68.32
CA PHE A 604 -15.80 -20.97 68.45
C PHE A 604 -14.68 -21.50 69.35
N THR A 605 -13.46 -20.96 69.22
CA THR A 605 -12.35 -21.32 70.12
C THR A 605 -12.66 -20.96 71.57
N ALA A 606 -13.18 -19.76 71.85
CA ALA A 606 -13.54 -19.35 73.21
C ALA A 606 -14.67 -20.20 73.83
N MET A 607 -15.67 -20.58 73.01
CA MET A 607 -16.71 -21.52 73.43
C MET A 607 -16.14 -22.90 73.76
N GLU A 608 -15.20 -23.40 72.95
CA GLU A 608 -14.55 -24.69 73.20
C GLU A 608 -13.73 -24.67 74.49
N THR A 609 -12.97 -23.59 74.76
CA THR A 609 -12.26 -23.41 76.03
C THR A 609 -13.23 -23.37 77.22
N SER A 610 -14.37 -22.69 77.08
CA SER A 610 -15.39 -22.63 78.13
C SER A 610 -16.02 -24.00 78.39
N LEU A 611 -16.32 -24.76 77.34
CA LEU A 611 -16.85 -26.13 77.44
C LEU A 611 -15.83 -27.09 78.06
N GLN A 612 -14.54 -26.96 77.75
CA GLN A 612 -13.48 -27.72 78.41
C GLN A 612 -13.43 -27.43 79.91
N SER A 613 -13.50 -26.15 80.30
CA SER A 613 -13.55 -25.74 81.71
C SER A 613 -14.79 -26.30 82.41
N LEU A 614 -15.97 -26.24 81.77
CA LEU A 614 -17.21 -26.79 82.34
C LEU A 614 -17.15 -28.31 82.47
N LYS A 615 -16.60 -29.02 81.49
CA LYS A 615 -16.36 -30.48 81.58
C LYS A 615 -15.40 -30.82 82.72
N ALA A 616 -14.31 -30.07 82.87
CA ALA A 616 -13.39 -30.25 83.99
C ALA A 616 -14.09 -30.02 85.35
N GLN A 617 -14.90 -28.96 85.47
CA GLN A 617 -15.71 -28.71 86.67
C GLN A 617 -16.72 -29.84 86.92
N GLN A 618 -17.40 -30.34 85.89
CA GLN A 618 -18.32 -31.47 86.00
C GLN A 618 -17.60 -32.73 86.49
N THR A 619 -16.42 -33.04 85.94
CA THR A 619 -15.61 -34.18 86.40
C THR A 619 -15.16 -34.01 87.84
N SER A 620 -14.71 -32.80 88.23
CA SER A 620 -14.37 -32.49 89.63
C SER A 620 -15.58 -32.66 90.55
N LEU A 621 -16.74 -32.10 90.21
CA LEU A 621 -17.98 -32.26 90.98
C LEU A 621 -18.41 -33.72 91.07
N SER A 622 -18.35 -34.47 89.97
CA SER A 622 -18.62 -35.91 89.96
C SER A 622 -17.68 -36.65 90.91
N SER A 623 -16.39 -36.31 90.92
CA SER A 623 -15.43 -36.92 91.84
C SER A 623 -15.69 -36.56 93.31
N PHE A 624 -16.12 -35.32 93.59
CA PHE A 624 -16.54 -34.89 94.92
C PHE A 624 -17.78 -35.66 95.39
N PHE A 625 -18.79 -35.84 94.54
CA PHE A 625 -19.98 -36.62 94.87
C PHE A 625 -19.65 -38.11 95.06
N SER A 626 -18.82 -38.71 94.20
CA SER A 626 -18.37 -40.09 94.39
C SER A 626 -17.56 -40.27 95.68
N ALA A 627 -16.73 -39.29 96.05
CA ALA A 627 -16.00 -39.31 97.32
C ALA A 627 -16.92 -39.12 98.53
N ALA A 628 -17.92 -38.24 98.45
CA ALA A 628 -18.91 -38.03 99.50
C ALA A 628 -19.82 -39.26 99.69
N GLU A 629 -20.21 -39.93 98.61
CA GLU A 629 -20.99 -41.18 98.65
C GLU A 629 -20.17 -42.36 99.18
N ALA A 630 -18.86 -42.40 98.89
CA ALA A 630 -17.95 -43.37 99.50
C ALA A 630 -17.77 -43.12 101.01
N ASN A 631 -17.74 -41.85 101.43
CA ASN A 631 -17.58 -41.46 102.84
C ASN A 631 -18.88 -41.57 103.66
N SER A 632 -20.05 -41.69 103.01
CA SER A 632 -21.34 -41.96 103.70
C SER A 632 -21.64 -43.46 103.85
N LYS A 633 -20.81 -44.34 103.28
CA LYS A 633 -20.91 -45.81 103.38
C LYS A 633 -19.83 -46.43 104.29
N ALA A 634 -18.95 -45.60 104.86
CA ALA A 634 -18.06 -45.94 105.97
C ALA A 634 -18.65 -45.39 107.26
#